data_AF-A0A7K1KLP2-F1
#
_entry.id   AF-A0A7K1KLP2-F1
#
_cell.length_a   1.000
_cell.length_b   1.000
_cell.length_c   1.000
_cell.angle_alpha   90.00
_cell.angle_beta   90.00
_cell.angle_gamma   90.00
#
_symmetry.space_group_name_H-M   'P 1'
#
loop_
_entity.id
_entity.type
_entity.pdbx_description
1 polymer ?
#
loop_
_entity_poly.entity_id
_entity_poly.type
_entity_poly.pdbx_seq_one_letter_code
_entity_poly.pdbx_strand_id
1 'polypeptide(L)'
;MPSIAKLIDDLPEISQSRLVASGVGVWVAWKGTLHNAVENTLREYGALVVARESDQALWFCNTNEIFRALARLQIWAKVNPVPVFLQIVPLTLLMGYDMEFSVSLSVELDRQECRVPDDFEVLIHPKLKERVNSLPGLSTPLAGLAEGLAPVEWLGLHADQGLDYETVRKWFFVIKPLGRMSDKDSILGWRDFSAEIVELLKRLGLRYIMDVKDGFIFFPLDNFRLLRSFCGEILTLIKSVKDDPDKQYWPVVMAAVAQGNLQFSGDLPKRVGLDWNRLAPDFPHVRFMDGLLLSEWFRLNEARYGTDAVSLDSWCTITLREGGEKFGHGTMQVVLPVAFTAADGEECFYCGQKNHSAAQCPTKHLATPQPQVWHLLAKTDVKEFTKGFAGIDSMVQGKEFARTMQDVVHAKNTLESLMARAVYEINCPAQIRTLKLVWRTRGKDWGEGLKQLAPQEGEFVWDALQGLVDNERERTEELIKQAQLKFPRSYQPHSLLGFWSMEGGDLDQAFFHWQEAERMSYTPLQQGYFAYLQARLLEVQGNLKDAINAYRHASSFSPTWIDPVYRQAVCMVKMGFTGQAMDMFSDLIGRDPFVFNRILVDPELDRGRVQLMSSLWEWWSEAEKQAAETRDVVTRLTEDIGKRFDESHPFFETASEELDRLRKLGATTNFVAYRLLIRGAEKFTAGLDDEVKREVKRITANIEYQADRVRTIQKEAAWFPFPKLLLEFNRDFNFCVDKINWIKTQPLKDADNFRKSLRFLDEIEERIDALQGRLVTLRIIRDGTLFVLMLGRNFIWFELVGLGLALVSIPGLLYFARDVQGNWILDVIRSQRWEFTKGLIIILSILCLALAAIKSAFTFEKRKRELFEQLDEEMRQSAPRRY
;
A
#
# COMPACT_ATOMS: atom_id res chain seq x y z
N MET A 1 -11.74 36.51 -40.11
CA MET A 1 -10.71 37.46 -39.67
C MET A 1 -10.09 36.90 -38.41
N PRO A 2 -8.76 36.99 -38.25
CA PRO A 2 -8.09 36.61 -37.02
C PRO A 2 -8.69 37.35 -35.82
N SER A 3 -8.96 36.60 -34.76
CA SER A 3 -9.57 37.09 -33.53
C SER A 3 -8.83 36.50 -32.35
N ILE A 4 -8.32 37.36 -31.47
CA ILE A 4 -7.53 36.93 -30.30
C ILE A 4 -8.37 36.12 -29.31
N ALA A 5 -9.68 36.36 -29.25
CA ALA A 5 -10.60 35.65 -28.36
C ALA A 5 -10.60 34.14 -28.64
N LYS A 6 -10.57 33.73 -29.91
CA LYS A 6 -10.50 32.30 -30.28
C LYS A 6 -9.28 31.60 -29.72
N LEU A 7 -8.13 32.27 -29.72
CA LEU A 7 -6.88 31.72 -29.17
C LEU A 7 -6.93 31.59 -27.64
N ILE A 8 -7.67 32.46 -26.95
CA ILE A 8 -7.76 32.47 -25.49
C ILE A 8 -8.83 31.48 -25.01
N ASP A 9 -9.96 31.42 -25.69
CA ASP A 9 -11.09 30.54 -25.36
C ASP A 9 -10.70 29.04 -25.49
N ASP A 10 -9.70 28.72 -26.30
CA ASP A 10 -9.14 27.38 -26.46
C ASP A 10 -8.16 26.97 -25.33
N LEU A 11 -7.76 27.91 -24.45
CA LEU A 11 -6.84 27.63 -23.35
C LEU A 11 -7.58 27.06 -22.11
N PRO A 12 -6.91 26.21 -21.31
CA PRO A 12 -7.50 25.64 -20.11
C PRO A 12 -7.83 26.73 -19.06
N GLU A 13 -8.92 26.54 -18.33
CA GLU A 13 -9.27 27.37 -17.17
C GLU A 13 -8.44 26.96 -15.94
N ILE A 14 -7.64 27.88 -15.41
CA ILE A 14 -6.80 27.65 -14.23
C ILE A 14 -7.45 28.29 -13.00
N SER A 15 -8.02 27.47 -12.11
CA SER A 15 -8.66 27.94 -10.87
C SER A 15 -7.66 28.31 -9.77
N GLN A 16 -6.50 27.63 -9.72
CA GLN A 16 -5.41 27.91 -8.80
C GLN A 16 -4.07 27.88 -9.55
N SER A 17 -3.43 29.05 -9.62
CA SER A 17 -2.16 29.19 -10.34
C SER A 17 -0.98 28.81 -9.47
N ARG A 18 -0.18 27.85 -9.96
CA ARG A 18 1.12 27.44 -9.42
C ARG A 18 2.22 28.46 -9.71
N LEU A 19 2.15 29.08 -10.88
CA LEU A 19 3.03 30.16 -11.32
C LEU A 19 2.19 31.26 -11.98
N VAL A 20 2.52 32.50 -11.64
CA VAL A 20 1.99 33.71 -12.27
C VAL A 20 3.16 34.56 -12.71
N ALA A 21 3.24 34.89 -13.99
CA ALA A 21 4.34 35.67 -14.53
C ALA A 21 3.86 36.74 -15.51
N SER A 22 4.15 38.00 -15.19
CA SER A 22 3.91 39.12 -16.09
C SER A 22 4.99 39.19 -17.17
N GLY A 23 4.58 39.47 -18.40
CA GLY A 23 5.45 39.56 -19.56
C GLY A 23 4.83 40.37 -20.69
N VAL A 24 5.27 40.04 -21.90
CA VAL A 24 4.81 40.64 -23.16
C VAL A 24 4.15 39.56 -23.99
N GLY A 25 2.91 39.83 -24.40
CA GLY A 25 2.19 39.05 -25.40
C GLY A 25 2.48 39.58 -26.79
N VAL A 26 2.70 38.66 -27.73
CA VAL A 26 2.80 38.97 -29.16
C VAL A 26 1.75 38.17 -29.89
N TRP A 27 0.68 38.85 -30.32
CA TRP A 27 -0.32 38.28 -31.21
C TRP A 27 0.15 38.45 -32.65
N VAL A 28 0.36 37.33 -33.33
CA VAL A 28 0.81 37.26 -34.72
C VAL A 28 -0.37 36.80 -35.56
N ALA A 29 -0.72 37.55 -36.60
CA ALA A 29 -1.72 37.17 -37.57
C ALA A 29 -1.14 37.26 -38.99
N TRP A 30 -1.45 36.31 -39.86
CA TRP A 30 -0.84 36.24 -41.19
C TRP A 30 -1.82 35.76 -42.26
N LYS A 31 -1.45 35.98 -43.52
CA LYS A 31 -2.22 35.51 -44.69
C LYS A 31 -1.44 34.43 -45.44
N GLY A 32 -2.07 33.28 -45.68
CA GLY A 32 -1.43 32.15 -46.35
C GLY A 32 -0.52 31.37 -45.41
N THR A 33 0.69 31.03 -45.85
CA THR A 33 1.67 30.27 -45.06
C THR A 33 2.65 31.20 -44.35
N LEU A 34 2.74 31.12 -43.02
CA LEU A 34 3.72 31.88 -42.25
C LEU A 34 5.14 31.43 -42.59
N HIS A 35 6.02 32.38 -42.89
CA HIS A 35 7.41 32.09 -43.18
C HIS A 35 8.17 31.69 -41.91
N ASN A 36 8.94 30.59 -41.95
CA ASN A 36 9.67 30.04 -40.79
C ASN A 36 10.58 31.05 -40.08
N ALA A 37 11.05 32.09 -40.79
CA ALA A 37 11.87 33.16 -40.20
C ALA A 37 11.17 33.89 -39.04
N VAL A 38 9.84 34.09 -39.11
CA VAL A 38 9.08 34.75 -38.05
C VAL A 38 9.11 33.89 -36.79
N GLU A 39 8.73 32.62 -36.89
CA GLU A 39 8.71 31.69 -35.76
C GLU A 39 10.09 31.44 -35.18
N ASN A 40 11.09 31.21 -36.03
CA ASN A 40 12.46 30.97 -35.59
C ASN A 40 13.01 32.18 -34.84
N THR A 41 12.77 33.39 -35.34
CA THR A 41 13.23 34.62 -34.67
C THR A 41 12.51 34.81 -33.33
N LEU A 42 11.19 34.60 -33.25
CA LEU A 42 10.47 34.69 -31.97
C LEU A 42 11.00 33.68 -30.94
N ARG A 43 11.25 32.42 -31.34
CA ARG A 43 11.81 31.38 -30.45
C ARG A 43 13.24 31.67 -30.02
N GLU A 44 14.11 32.11 -30.93
CA GLU A 44 15.52 32.42 -30.64
C GLU A 44 15.67 33.54 -29.59
N TYR A 45 14.71 34.46 -29.54
CA TYR A 45 14.69 35.56 -28.56
C TYR A 45 13.85 35.22 -27.33
N GLY A 46 13.32 33.99 -27.26
CA GLY A 46 12.69 33.46 -26.06
C GLY A 46 11.19 33.64 -25.93
N ALA A 47 10.49 33.77 -27.05
CA ALA A 47 9.04 33.75 -27.06
C ALA A 47 8.52 32.30 -27.03
N LEU A 48 7.66 32.01 -26.06
CA LEU A 48 6.91 30.77 -25.92
C LEU A 48 5.62 30.87 -26.75
N VAL A 49 5.31 29.85 -27.56
CA VAL A 49 3.98 29.73 -28.19
C VAL A 49 2.98 29.33 -27.11
N VAL A 50 1.94 30.14 -26.90
CA VAL A 50 0.86 29.85 -25.95
C VAL A 50 -0.29 29.14 -26.67
N ALA A 51 -0.75 29.72 -27.78
CA ALA A 51 -1.85 29.20 -28.58
C ALA A 51 -1.55 29.41 -30.07
N ARG A 52 -2.06 28.53 -30.93
CA ARG A 52 -1.82 28.58 -32.38
C ARG A 52 -3.01 28.02 -33.15
N GLU A 53 -3.44 28.77 -34.16
CA GLU A 53 -4.38 28.35 -35.20
C GLU A 53 -3.69 28.37 -36.59
N SER A 54 -4.47 28.20 -37.65
CA SER A 54 -3.99 28.18 -39.04
C SER A 54 -3.48 29.53 -39.56
N ASP A 55 -4.03 30.65 -39.09
CA ASP A 55 -3.79 32.01 -39.57
C ASP A 55 -3.39 33.01 -38.46
N GLN A 56 -3.27 32.54 -37.22
CA GLN A 56 -2.84 33.35 -36.08
C GLN A 56 -2.18 32.53 -34.96
N ALA A 57 -1.39 33.19 -34.13
CA ALA A 57 -0.75 32.61 -32.94
C ALA A 57 -0.54 33.67 -31.85
N LEU A 58 -0.61 33.25 -30.59
CA LEU A 58 -0.29 34.06 -29.43
C LEU A 58 1.00 33.57 -28.78
N TRP A 59 1.93 34.48 -28.57
CA TRP A 59 3.22 34.20 -27.97
C TRP A 59 3.41 34.97 -26.67
N PHE A 60 4.17 34.42 -25.74
CA PHE A 60 4.53 35.03 -24.47
C PHE A 60 6.05 35.16 -24.35
N CYS A 61 6.54 36.32 -23.94
CA CYS A 61 7.95 36.53 -23.61
C CYS A 61 8.09 37.29 -22.29
N ASN A 62 8.95 36.81 -21.39
CA ASN A 62 9.19 37.45 -20.09
C ASN A 62 10.28 38.52 -20.12
N THR A 63 11.08 38.62 -21.19
CA THR A 63 12.21 39.56 -21.30
C THR A 63 11.96 40.66 -22.34
N ASN A 64 12.81 41.69 -22.35
CA ASN A 64 12.76 42.76 -23.36
C ASN A 64 13.37 42.33 -24.72
N GLU A 65 13.94 41.12 -24.82
CA GLU A 65 14.55 40.62 -26.05
C GLU A 65 13.57 40.52 -27.21
N ILE A 66 12.27 40.36 -26.89
CA ILE A 66 11.20 40.36 -27.89
C ILE A 66 11.21 41.62 -28.78
N PHE A 67 11.58 42.79 -28.25
CA PHE A 67 11.62 44.01 -29.05
C PHE A 67 12.79 44.03 -30.04
N ARG A 68 13.93 43.43 -29.70
CA ARG A 68 15.04 43.20 -30.65
C ARG A 68 14.62 42.21 -31.74
N ALA A 69 13.87 41.17 -31.39
CA ALA A 69 13.32 40.21 -32.33
C ALA A 69 12.41 40.90 -33.37
N LEU A 70 11.51 41.76 -32.90
CA LEU A 70 10.60 42.52 -33.77
C LEU A 70 11.34 43.50 -34.68
N ALA A 71 12.35 44.20 -34.16
CA ALA A 71 13.19 45.08 -34.95
C ALA A 71 13.94 44.33 -36.07
N ARG A 72 14.48 43.15 -35.74
CA ARG A 72 15.13 42.26 -36.71
C ARG A 72 14.16 41.79 -37.79
N LEU A 73 12.94 41.39 -37.40
CA LEU A 73 11.90 40.98 -38.34
C LEU A 73 11.46 42.14 -39.24
N GLN A 74 11.32 43.35 -38.70
CA GLN A 74 10.94 44.54 -39.47
C GLN A 74 11.96 44.85 -40.56
N ILE A 75 13.26 44.69 -40.28
CA ILE A 75 14.32 44.89 -41.28
C ILE A 75 14.35 43.75 -42.30
N TRP A 76 14.22 42.51 -41.82
CA TRP A 76 14.16 41.35 -42.69
C TRP A 76 12.97 41.43 -43.67
N ALA A 77 11.82 41.93 -43.20
CA ALA A 77 10.60 42.08 -43.99
C ALA A 77 10.70 43.18 -45.07
N LYS A 78 11.55 44.20 -44.90
CA LYS A 78 11.83 45.18 -45.96
C LYS A 78 12.43 44.55 -47.22
N VAL A 79 13.13 43.43 -47.06
CA VAL A 79 13.76 42.67 -48.16
C VAL A 79 12.88 41.48 -48.57
N ASN A 80 12.08 40.95 -47.64
CA ASN A 80 11.20 39.81 -47.84
C ASN A 80 9.77 40.19 -47.42
N PRO A 81 8.97 40.79 -48.32
CA PRO A 81 7.62 41.23 -48.01
C PRO A 81 6.78 40.02 -47.55
N VAL A 82 6.20 40.13 -46.35
CA VAL A 82 5.36 39.09 -45.78
C VAL A 82 4.09 39.74 -45.20
N PRO A 83 2.89 39.22 -45.52
CA PRO A 83 1.63 39.76 -45.02
C PRO A 83 1.40 39.30 -43.58
N VAL A 84 2.05 39.97 -42.63
CA VAL A 84 2.08 39.61 -41.20
C VAL A 84 1.78 40.85 -40.36
N PHE A 85 0.80 40.71 -39.49
CA PHE A 85 0.47 41.67 -38.44
C PHE A 85 0.99 41.19 -37.09
N LEU A 86 1.59 42.09 -36.33
CA LEU A 86 2.06 41.84 -34.97
C LEU A 86 1.48 42.89 -34.03
N GLN A 87 0.69 42.44 -33.05
CA GLN A 87 0.25 43.26 -31.93
C GLN A 87 0.98 42.87 -30.66
N ILE A 88 1.54 43.85 -29.97
CA ILE A 88 2.34 43.66 -28.76
C ILE A 88 1.65 44.29 -27.56
N VAL A 89 1.32 43.47 -26.57
CA VAL A 89 0.50 43.84 -25.41
C VAL A 89 1.10 43.32 -24.10
N PRO A 90 0.80 43.94 -22.94
CA PRO A 90 1.07 43.31 -21.65
C PRO A 90 0.28 42.00 -21.52
N LEU A 91 0.92 40.91 -21.11
CA LEU A 91 0.30 39.59 -20.96
C LEU A 91 0.79 38.93 -19.68
N THR A 92 -0.12 38.26 -18.96
CA THR A 92 0.25 37.45 -17.79
C THR A 92 0.11 35.98 -18.13
N LEU A 93 1.18 35.21 -17.94
CA LEU A 93 1.17 33.75 -18.03
C LEU A 93 0.70 33.16 -16.70
N LEU A 94 -0.25 32.22 -16.77
CA LEU A 94 -0.76 31.44 -15.65
C LEU A 94 -0.43 29.97 -15.89
N MET A 95 -0.10 29.25 -14.82
CA MET A 95 0.22 27.83 -14.89
C MET A 95 -0.44 27.05 -13.77
N GLY A 96 -1.06 25.93 -14.09
CA GLY A 96 -1.65 25.00 -13.12
C GLY A 96 -0.62 24.02 -12.54
N TYR A 97 -1.04 23.24 -11.55
CA TYR A 97 -0.20 22.17 -10.95
C TYR A 97 0.07 21.01 -11.92
N ASP A 98 -0.79 20.81 -12.91
CA ASP A 98 -0.61 19.80 -13.97
C ASP A 98 0.27 20.28 -15.13
N MET A 99 0.96 21.42 -14.95
CA MET A 99 1.84 22.03 -15.96
C MET A 99 1.11 22.48 -17.23
N GLU A 100 -0.21 22.69 -17.12
CA GLU A 100 -1.03 23.35 -18.14
C GLU A 100 -0.86 24.88 -18.06
N PHE A 101 -0.88 25.55 -19.21
CA PHE A 101 -0.69 27.00 -19.29
C PHE A 101 -1.95 27.68 -19.79
N SER A 102 -2.25 28.84 -19.21
CA SER A 102 -3.26 29.76 -19.67
C SER A 102 -2.69 31.18 -19.61
N VAL A 103 -3.42 32.16 -20.12
CA VAL A 103 -2.99 33.55 -20.07
C VAL A 103 -4.11 34.48 -19.64
N SER A 104 -3.72 35.62 -19.10
CA SER A 104 -4.64 36.68 -18.69
C SER A 104 -4.24 38.01 -19.35
N LEU A 105 -5.22 38.63 -19.99
CA LEU A 105 -5.17 39.96 -20.61
C LEU A 105 -6.11 40.92 -19.87
N SER A 106 -5.92 42.23 -20.08
CA SER A 106 -6.95 43.19 -19.67
C SER A 106 -8.20 43.04 -20.53
N VAL A 107 -9.36 43.30 -19.95
CA VAL A 107 -10.69 43.17 -20.58
C VAL A 107 -10.82 44.01 -21.87
N GLU A 108 -10.02 45.06 -22.03
CA GLU A 108 -9.98 45.86 -23.26
C GLU A 108 -9.24 45.18 -24.43
N LEU A 109 -8.42 44.16 -24.15
CA LEU A 109 -7.54 43.49 -25.11
C LEU A 109 -7.97 42.05 -25.46
N ASP A 110 -8.91 41.47 -24.73
CA ASP A 110 -9.30 40.05 -24.84
C ASP A 110 -10.21 39.75 -26.06
N ARG A 111 -10.88 40.76 -26.62
CA ARG A 111 -11.83 40.65 -27.74
C ARG A 111 -11.48 41.59 -28.88
N GLN A 112 -10.30 41.41 -29.47
CA GLN A 112 -9.81 42.18 -30.61
C GLN A 112 -9.85 41.36 -31.90
N GLU A 113 -10.11 42.03 -33.01
CA GLU A 113 -10.05 41.47 -34.36
C GLU A 113 -9.14 42.32 -35.23
N CYS A 114 -8.31 41.69 -36.06
CA CYS A 114 -7.42 42.42 -36.95
C CYS A 114 -7.66 42.04 -38.40
N ARG A 115 -7.40 43.02 -39.28
CA ARG A 115 -7.25 42.77 -40.71
C ARG A 115 -5.76 42.61 -40.98
N VAL A 116 -5.37 41.47 -41.55
CA VAL A 116 -3.97 41.22 -41.91
C VAL A 116 -3.57 42.17 -43.05
N PRO A 117 -2.53 43.01 -42.87
CA PRO A 117 -2.00 43.89 -43.89
C PRO A 117 -1.26 43.10 -44.99
N ASP A 118 -1.08 43.73 -46.15
CA ASP A 118 -0.33 43.13 -47.25
C ASP A 118 1.20 43.15 -46.99
N ASP A 119 1.66 44.09 -46.16
CA ASP A 119 3.05 44.25 -45.71
C ASP A 119 3.21 43.91 -44.23
N PHE A 120 4.45 43.83 -43.75
CA PHE A 120 4.76 43.55 -42.34
C PHE A 120 4.48 44.77 -41.45
N GLU A 121 3.58 44.62 -40.48
CA GLU A 121 3.16 45.69 -39.57
C GLU A 121 3.33 45.29 -38.10
N VAL A 122 3.76 46.25 -37.28
CA VAL A 122 4.01 46.07 -35.83
C VAL A 122 3.35 47.20 -35.06
N LEU A 123 2.42 46.87 -34.17
CA LEU A 123 1.76 47.79 -33.25
C LEU A 123 2.06 47.44 -31.79
N ILE A 124 2.44 48.45 -31.01
CA ILE A 124 2.86 48.32 -29.61
C ILE A 124 1.89 49.08 -28.72
N HIS A 125 1.40 48.40 -27.69
CA HIS A 125 0.53 49.00 -26.68
C HIS A 125 1.26 50.09 -25.88
N PRO A 126 0.64 51.25 -25.59
CA PRO A 126 1.31 52.39 -24.95
C PRO A 126 1.91 52.07 -23.57
N LYS A 127 1.32 51.14 -22.80
CA LYS A 127 1.89 50.62 -21.53
C LYS A 127 3.30 50.01 -21.67
N LEU A 128 3.74 49.63 -22.88
CA LEU A 128 5.06 49.04 -23.11
C LEU A 128 6.11 50.05 -23.60
N LYS A 129 5.73 51.32 -23.80
CA LYS A 129 6.61 52.39 -24.31
C LYS A 129 7.93 52.49 -23.55
N GLU A 130 7.88 52.50 -22.22
CA GLU A 130 9.08 52.60 -21.38
C GLU A 130 9.99 51.37 -21.52
N ARG A 131 9.42 50.17 -21.64
CA ARG A 131 10.20 48.94 -21.85
C ARG A 131 10.91 48.94 -23.21
N VAL A 132 10.26 49.41 -24.26
CA VAL A 132 10.88 49.54 -25.59
C VAL A 132 12.02 50.56 -25.55
N ASN A 133 11.75 51.76 -25.01
CA ASN A 133 12.72 52.85 -24.96
C ASN A 133 13.90 52.58 -24.00
N SER A 134 13.80 51.57 -23.12
CA SER A 134 14.92 51.11 -22.30
C SER A 134 16.04 50.43 -23.11
N LEU A 135 15.74 50.00 -24.35
CA LEU A 135 16.70 49.40 -25.26
C LEU A 135 17.31 50.49 -26.17
N PRO A 136 18.64 50.71 -26.11
CA PRO A 136 19.31 51.69 -26.97
C PRO A 136 19.09 51.37 -28.45
N GLY A 137 18.68 52.36 -29.24
CA GLY A 137 18.44 52.22 -30.68
C GLY A 137 17.03 51.79 -31.08
N LEU A 138 16.08 51.74 -30.14
CA LEU A 138 14.65 51.56 -30.41
C LEU A 138 13.85 52.81 -30.03
N SER A 139 12.87 53.15 -30.87
CA SER A 139 11.90 54.22 -30.61
C SER A 139 10.49 53.80 -31.02
N THR A 140 9.51 54.52 -30.48
CA THR A 140 8.08 54.21 -30.60
C THR A 140 7.31 55.40 -31.18
N PRO A 141 7.31 55.59 -32.53
CA PRO A 141 6.53 56.64 -33.17
C PRO A 141 5.02 56.42 -32.97
N LEU A 142 4.22 57.49 -33.03
CA LEU A 142 2.76 57.36 -32.91
C LEU A 142 2.18 56.71 -34.17
N ALA A 143 1.39 55.64 -34.01
CA ALA A 143 0.65 54.99 -35.10
C ALA A 143 -0.83 55.39 -35.11
N GLY A 144 -1.41 55.73 -33.94
CA GLY A 144 -2.78 56.23 -33.80
C GLY A 144 -3.80 55.15 -33.42
N LEU A 145 -5.07 55.37 -33.76
CA LEU A 145 -6.14 54.39 -33.53
C LEU A 145 -6.17 53.36 -34.68
N ALA A 146 -6.40 52.10 -34.35
CA ALA A 146 -6.49 51.00 -35.31
C ALA A 146 -7.89 50.36 -35.23
N GLU A 147 -8.51 50.14 -36.39
CA GLU A 147 -9.85 49.55 -36.49
C GLU A 147 -9.84 48.08 -36.04
N GLY A 148 -10.82 47.68 -35.23
CA GLY A 148 -10.94 46.32 -34.67
C GLY A 148 -10.06 46.02 -33.44
N LEU A 149 -9.14 46.93 -33.09
CA LEU A 149 -8.29 46.85 -31.89
C LEU A 149 -8.84 47.72 -30.76
N ALA A 150 -8.25 47.58 -29.57
CA ALA A 150 -8.58 48.40 -28.41
C ALA A 150 -8.40 49.90 -28.71
N PRO A 151 -9.26 50.79 -28.15
CA PRO A 151 -9.27 52.22 -28.42
C PRO A 151 -8.16 52.96 -27.64
N VAL A 152 -6.91 52.58 -27.91
CA VAL A 152 -5.70 53.17 -27.32
C VAL A 152 -4.84 53.82 -28.41
N GLU A 153 -4.00 54.78 -28.04
CA GLU A 153 -3.00 55.34 -28.96
C GLU A 153 -1.89 54.33 -29.21
N TRP A 154 -2.04 53.53 -30.26
CA TRP A 154 -1.05 52.54 -30.66
C TRP A 154 0.24 53.21 -31.13
N LEU A 155 1.35 52.56 -30.84
CA LEU A 155 2.69 53.00 -31.20
C LEU A 155 3.27 52.06 -32.26
N GLY A 156 4.00 52.60 -33.22
CA GLY A 156 4.85 51.81 -34.12
C GLY A 156 6.15 51.41 -33.45
N LEU A 157 6.93 50.57 -34.13
CA LEU A 157 8.31 50.27 -33.78
C LEU A 157 9.26 50.86 -34.84
N HIS A 158 10.30 51.54 -34.39
CA HIS A 158 11.39 51.99 -35.25
C HIS A 158 12.74 51.62 -34.62
N ALA A 159 13.56 50.91 -35.39
CA ALA A 159 14.95 50.61 -35.06
C ALA A 159 15.94 51.52 -35.81
N ASP A 160 16.95 52.03 -35.10
CA ASP A 160 18.04 52.84 -35.63
C ASP A 160 19.14 51.97 -36.28
N GLN A 161 19.99 52.59 -37.12
CA GLN A 161 21.07 51.87 -37.82
C GLN A 161 22.14 51.27 -36.88
N GLY A 162 22.27 51.77 -35.65
CA GLY A 162 23.24 51.30 -34.66
C GLY A 162 22.73 50.22 -33.70
N LEU A 163 21.51 49.71 -33.87
CA LEU A 163 20.96 48.68 -33.00
C LEU A 163 21.71 47.35 -33.20
N ASP A 164 22.14 46.74 -32.11
CA ASP A 164 22.61 45.35 -32.13
C ASP A 164 21.42 44.39 -32.19
N TYR A 165 21.36 43.64 -33.29
CA TYR A 165 20.33 42.64 -33.55
C TYR A 165 20.73 41.26 -33.05
N GLU A 166 21.89 41.04 -32.44
CA GLU A 166 22.18 39.73 -31.83
C GLU A 166 21.37 39.53 -30.54
N THR A 167 20.93 38.29 -30.30
CA THR A 167 20.31 37.91 -29.03
C THR A 167 21.37 37.83 -27.94
N VAL A 168 21.06 38.36 -26.75
CA VAL A 168 21.95 38.22 -25.58
C VAL A 168 21.70 36.90 -24.82
N ARG A 169 20.74 36.07 -25.27
CA ARG A 169 20.43 34.78 -24.65
C ARG A 169 21.50 33.73 -24.99
N LYS A 170 22.44 33.58 -24.07
CA LYS A 170 23.52 32.60 -24.11
C LYS A 170 23.57 31.85 -22.79
N TRP A 171 24.04 30.60 -22.81
CA TRP A 171 24.14 29.76 -21.62
C TRP A 171 25.56 29.23 -21.47
N PHE A 172 25.97 28.99 -20.23
CA PHE A 172 27.01 28.03 -19.93
C PHE A 172 26.35 26.73 -19.49
N PHE A 173 26.73 25.64 -20.15
CA PHE A 173 26.36 24.31 -19.70
C PHE A 173 27.49 23.75 -18.84
N VAL A 174 27.14 23.24 -17.68
CA VAL A 174 28.11 22.71 -16.70
C VAL A 174 27.68 21.30 -16.35
N ILE A 175 28.64 20.37 -16.41
CA ILE A 175 28.51 18.96 -16.05
C ILE A 175 29.49 18.67 -14.93
N LYS A 176 29.03 18.00 -13.88
CA LYS A 176 29.83 17.59 -12.74
C LYS A 176 29.61 16.10 -12.46
N PRO A 177 30.67 15.28 -12.37
CA PRO A 177 30.52 13.90 -11.91
C PRO A 177 30.09 13.84 -10.45
N LEU A 178 29.35 12.79 -10.09
CA LEU A 178 29.06 12.49 -8.69
C LEU A 178 30.15 11.66 -8.04
N GLY A 179 30.29 11.81 -6.73
CA GLY A 179 31.37 11.22 -5.96
C GLY A 179 32.58 12.14 -5.80
N ARG A 180 33.54 11.70 -4.98
CA ARG A 180 34.77 12.45 -4.73
C ARG A 180 35.85 12.04 -5.74
N MET A 181 36.52 13.03 -6.33
CA MET A 181 37.64 12.83 -7.25
C MET A 181 38.95 12.39 -6.56
N SER A 182 38.88 12.08 -5.27
CA SER A 182 39.92 11.34 -4.52
C SER A 182 39.81 9.82 -4.71
N ASP A 183 38.63 9.32 -5.07
CA ASP A 183 38.34 7.89 -5.02
C ASP A 183 38.67 7.23 -6.36
N LYS A 184 39.39 6.10 -6.32
CA LYS A 184 39.84 5.39 -7.53
C LYS A 184 38.71 5.03 -8.49
N ASP A 185 37.61 4.47 -7.99
CA ASP A 185 36.49 4.06 -8.86
C ASP A 185 35.78 5.27 -9.49
N SER A 186 35.69 6.37 -8.74
CA SER A 186 35.09 7.61 -9.25
C SER A 186 35.94 8.20 -10.36
N ILE A 187 37.27 8.17 -10.21
CA ILE A 187 38.22 8.60 -11.24
C ILE A 187 38.10 7.72 -12.49
N LEU A 188 38.07 6.39 -12.32
CA LEU A 188 38.00 5.45 -13.45
C LEU A 188 36.67 5.55 -14.20
N GLY A 189 35.55 5.48 -13.49
CA GLY A 189 34.22 5.59 -14.10
C GLY A 189 34.00 6.94 -14.77
N TRP A 190 34.43 8.03 -14.12
CA TRP A 190 34.33 9.35 -14.73
C TRP A 190 35.22 9.51 -15.96
N ARG A 191 36.45 8.98 -15.94
CA ARG A 191 37.35 9.07 -17.09
C ARG A 191 36.72 8.47 -18.35
N ASP A 192 36.10 7.31 -18.22
CA ASP A 192 35.54 6.59 -19.37
C ASP A 192 34.26 7.27 -19.87
N PHE A 193 33.37 7.69 -18.97
CA PHE A 193 32.15 8.41 -19.38
C PHE A 193 32.42 9.84 -19.89
N SER A 194 33.38 10.55 -19.32
CA SER A 194 33.77 11.88 -19.80
C SER A 194 34.37 11.85 -21.20
N ALA A 195 35.02 10.75 -21.61
CA ALA A 195 35.52 10.58 -22.97
C ALA A 195 34.38 10.58 -24.00
N GLU A 196 33.28 9.89 -23.72
CA GLU A 196 32.06 9.87 -24.55
C GLU A 196 31.42 11.28 -24.64
N ILE A 197 31.37 12.01 -23.51
CA ILE A 197 30.89 13.40 -23.49
C ILE A 197 31.80 14.30 -24.35
N VAL A 198 33.12 14.16 -24.23
CA VAL A 198 34.08 14.94 -25.02
C VAL A 198 33.95 14.64 -26.52
N GLU A 199 33.70 13.39 -26.90
CA GLU A 199 33.41 13.03 -28.30
C GLU A 199 32.14 13.71 -28.81
N LEU A 200 31.07 13.72 -28.00
CA LEU A 200 29.84 14.46 -28.30
C LEU A 200 30.11 15.96 -28.49
N LEU A 201 30.90 16.58 -27.60
CA LEU A 201 31.24 18.00 -27.70
C LEU A 201 32.03 18.31 -28.98
N LYS A 202 32.98 17.44 -29.37
CA LYS A 202 33.73 17.55 -30.63
C LYS A 202 32.82 17.44 -31.84
N ARG A 203 31.88 16.48 -31.85
CA ARG A 203 30.88 16.32 -32.92
C ARG A 203 30.03 17.57 -33.12
N LEU A 204 29.67 18.24 -32.02
CA LEU A 204 28.89 19.48 -32.03
C LEU A 204 29.74 20.75 -32.26
N GLY A 205 31.07 20.63 -32.36
CA GLY A 205 31.97 21.77 -32.58
C GLY A 205 32.09 22.72 -31.38
N LEU A 206 31.81 22.23 -30.16
CA LEU A 206 31.78 23.06 -28.95
C LEU A 206 33.17 23.13 -28.29
N ARG A 207 33.57 24.33 -27.88
CA ARG A 207 34.77 24.55 -27.04
C ARG A 207 34.41 24.26 -25.59
N TYR A 208 35.31 23.62 -24.85
CA TYR A 208 35.06 23.26 -23.45
C TYR A 208 36.30 23.44 -22.58
N ILE A 209 36.08 23.58 -21.28
CA ILE A 209 37.11 23.49 -20.24
C ILE A 209 36.78 22.27 -19.37
N MET A 210 37.81 21.51 -19.01
CA MET A 210 37.70 20.38 -18.10
C MET A 210 38.59 20.64 -16.88
N ASP A 211 38.00 20.70 -15.70
CA ASP A 211 38.72 20.80 -14.44
C ASP A 211 39.14 19.41 -13.95
N VAL A 212 40.44 19.24 -13.71
CA VAL A 212 41.01 17.97 -13.24
C VAL A 212 40.70 17.75 -11.76
N LYS A 213 40.56 18.83 -10.97
CA LYS A 213 40.42 18.71 -9.51
C LYS A 213 39.04 18.19 -9.11
N ASP A 214 38.00 18.85 -9.58
CA ASP A 214 36.61 18.52 -9.20
C ASP A 214 35.86 17.79 -10.34
N GLY A 215 36.52 17.56 -11.49
CA GLY A 215 35.98 16.79 -12.61
C GLY A 215 34.99 17.54 -13.49
N PHE A 216 34.78 18.85 -13.29
CA PHE A 216 33.79 19.62 -14.07
C PHE A 216 34.14 19.68 -15.56
N ILE A 217 33.11 19.58 -16.40
CA ILE A 217 33.17 19.93 -17.82
C ILE A 217 32.18 21.05 -18.06
N PHE A 218 32.61 22.14 -18.68
CA PHE A 218 31.70 23.23 -19.02
C PHE A 218 32.07 23.93 -20.33
N PHE A 219 31.06 24.46 -21.00
CA PHE A 219 31.14 25.02 -22.35
C PHE A 219 30.03 26.05 -22.62
N PRO A 220 30.27 27.04 -23.50
CA PRO A 220 29.25 27.98 -23.92
C PRO A 220 28.27 27.36 -24.93
N LEU A 221 27.02 27.79 -24.84
CA LEU A 221 25.94 27.54 -25.78
C LEU A 221 25.39 28.89 -26.23
N ASP A 222 25.77 29.32 -27.43
CA ASP A 222 25.58 30.70 -27.90
C ASP A 222 24.16 31.01 -28.39
N ASN A 223 23.29 30.01 -28.52
CA ASN A 223 21.92 30.18 -28.97
C ASN A 223 21.00 29.04 -28.51
N PHE A 224 19.69 29.28 -28.60
CA PHE A 224 18.66 28.32 -28.20
C PHE A 224 18.73 27.00 -28.97
N ARG A 225 19.10 27.03 -30.26
CA ARG A 225 19.22 25.83 -31.09
C ARG A 225 20.31 24.89 -30.57
N LEU A 226 21.46 25.44 -30.16
CA LEU A 226 22.54 24.68 -29.54
C LEU A 226 22.12 24.12 -28.18
N LEU A 227 21.41 24.90 -27.35
CA LEU A 227 20.84 24.41 -26.09
C LEU A 227 19.93 23.20 -26.32
N ARG A 228 18.94 23.34 -27.21
CA ARG A 228 18.02 22.26 -27.56
C ARG A 228 18.75 21.03 -28.08
N SER A 229 19.66 21.22 -29.04
CA SER A 229 20.41 20.12 -29.66
C SER A 229 21.26 19.38 -28.63
N PHE A 230 22.01 20.12 -27.81
CA PHE A 230 22.87 19.52 -26.80
C PHE A 230 22.07 18.73 -25.76
N CYS A 231 20.97 19.31 -25.24
CA CYS A 231 20.10 18.62 -24.28
C CYS A 231 19.52 17.30 -24.82
N GLY A 232 19.16 17.24 -26.11
CA GLY A 232 18.67 16.01 -26.75
C GLY A 232 19.78 14.96 -26.89
N GLU A 233 20.94 15.38 -27.36
CA GLU A 233 22.09 14.51 -27.60
C GLU A 233 22.67 13.94 -26.29
N ILE A 234 22.79 14.75 -25.23
CA ILE A 234 23.33 14.27 -23.94
C ILE A 234 22.40 13.27 -23.26
N LEU A 235 21.09 13.50 -23.30
CA LEU A 235 20.10 12.56 -22.75
C LEU A 235 20.10 11.23 -23.54
N THR A 236 20.22 11.32 -24.87
CA THR A 236 20.33 10.13 -25.74
C THR A 236 21.63 9.38 -25.48
N LEU A 237 22.75 10.10 -25.31
CA LEU A 237 24.04 9.51 -24.96
C LEU A 237 23.95 8.75 -23.63
N ILE A 238 23.42 9.37 -22.58
CA ILE A 238 23.25 8.72 -21.27
C ILE A 238 22.43 7.44 -21.39
N LYS A 239 21.29 7.49 -22.11
CA LYS A 239 20.46 6.31 -22.34
C LYS A 239 21.26 5.20 -23.05
N SER A 240 21.93 5.53 -24.15
CA SER A 240 22.72 4.56 -24.92
C SER A 240 23.85 3.93 -24.11
N VAL A 241 24.52 4.70 -23.24
CA VAL A 241 25.62 4.21 -22.41
C VAL A 241 25.11 3.34 -21.26
N LYS A 242 23.90 3.60 -20.74
CA LYS A 242 23.27 2.74 -19.72
C LYS A 242 22.78 1.42 -20.31
N ASP A 243 22.31 1.43 -21.55
CA ASP A 243 21.79 0.25 -22.24
C ASP A 243 22.92 -0.65 -22.79
N ASP A 244 24.13 -0.11 -22.98
CA ASP A 244 25.29 -0.83 -23.50
C ASP A 244 26.16 -1.40 -22.37
N PRO A 245 26.21 -2.73 -22.18
CA PRO A 245 27.00 -3.36 -21.11
C PRO A 245 28.51 -3.23 -21.29
N ASP A 246 28.99 -2.93 -22.50
CA ASP A 246 30.42 -2.77 -22.78
C ASP A 246 30.93 -1.36 -22.43
N LYS A 247 30.02 -0.40 -22.20
CA LYS A 247 30.36 0.97 -21.82
C LYS A 247 30.29 1.18 -20.31
N GLN A 248 31.24 1.95 -19.79
CA GLN A 248 31.22 2.36 -18.38
C GLN A 248 30.46 3.66 -18.18
N TYR A 249 29.32 3.53 -17.52
CA TYR A 249 28.47 4.64 -17.13
C TYR A 249 28.91 5.27 -15.79
N TRP A 250 28.85 6.60 -15.68
CA TRP A 250 29.04 7.32 -14.42
C TRP A 250 27.99 8.43 -14.21
N PRO A 251 27.34 8.53 -13.03
CA PRO A 251 26.35 9.56 -12.76
C PRO A 251 26.91 10.98 -12.78
N VAL A 252 26.16 11.88 -13.40
CA VAL A 252 26.53 13.30 -13.52
C VAL A 252 25.36 14.20 -13.11
N VAL A 253 25.66 15.36 -12.57
CA VAL A 253 24.69 16.46 -12.48
C VAL A 253 25.04 17.52 -13.49
N MET A 254 24.02 18.14 -14.06
CA MET A 254 24.20 19.07 -15.16
C MET A 254 23.20 20.22 -15.09
N ALA A 255 23.67 21.42 -15.44
CA ALA A 255 22.85 22.62 -15.45
C ALA A 255 23.20 23.54 -16.61
N ALA A 256 22.18 24.10 -17.26
CA ALA A 256 22.31 25.22 -18.18
C ALA A 256 22.06 26.53 -17.41
N VAL A 257 23.08 27.37 -17.32
CA VAL A 257 23.07 28.62 -16.57
C VAL A 257 23.14 29.76 -17.57
N ALA A 258 22.23 30.74 -17.46
CA ALA A 258 22.31 31.95 -18.29
C ALA A 258 23.68 32.63 -18.13
N GLN A 259 24.33 33.00 -19.23
CA GLN A 259 25.67 33.58 -19.24
C GLN A 259 25.74 34.86 -18.39
N GLY A 260 24.83 35.81 -18.63
CA GLY A 260 24.80 37.09 -17.90
C GLY A 260 26.19 37.73 -17.81
N ASN A 261 26.64 38.03 -16.60
CA ASN A 261 27.96 38.62 -16.32
C ASN A 261 29.06 37.58 -16.06
N LEU A 262 28.78 36.29 -16.23
CA LEU A 262 29.75 35.22 -16.01
C LEU A 262 30.74 35.15 -17.17
N GLN A 263 32.00 34.87 -16.85
CA GLN A 263 33.08 34.73 -17.83
C GLN A 263 33.41 33.25 -18.02
N PHE A 264 33.79 32.88 -19.25
CA PHE A 264 34.25 31.53 -19.56
C PHE A 264 35.69 31.32 -19.04
N SER A 265 35.80 30.92 -17.79
CA SER A 265 37.08 30.70 -17.09
C SER A 265 37.03 29.49 -16.15
N GLY A 266 38.19 29.03 -15.67
CA GLY A 266 38.31 27.87 -14.77
C GLY A 266 37.48 27.94 -13.49
N ASP A 267 37.20 29.15 -12.98
CA ASP A 267 36.43 29.37 -11.75
C ASP A 267 34.92 29.46 -11.97
N LEU A 268 34.43 29.33 -13.22
CA LEU A 268 33.02 29.46 -13.55
C LEU A 268 32.12 28.59 -12.65
N PRO A 269 32.37 27.28 -12.46
CA PRO A 269 31.45 26.43 -11.66
C PRO A 269 31.26 26.91 -10.22
N LYS A 270 32.26 27.57 -9.63
CA LYS A 270 32.20 28.13 -8.28
C LYS A 270 31.37 29.42 -8.22
N ARG A 271 31.27 30.16 -9.33
CA ARG A 271 30.51 31.43 -9.43
C ARG A 271 29.02 31.23 -9.75
N VAL A 272 28.62 30.03 -10.19
CA VAL A 272 27.24 29.71 -10.59
C VAL A 272 26.26 29.70 -9.41
N GLY A 273 26.74 29.56 -8.16
CA GLY A 273 25.90 29.63 -6.96
C GLY A 273 24.87 28.49 -6.84
N LEU A 274 25.10 27.37 -7.52
CA LEU A 274 24.26 26.17 -7.45
C LEU A 274 24.78 25.18 -6.41
N ASP A 275 23.87 24.59 -5.63
CA ASP A 275 24.16 23.42 -4.82
C ASP A 275 24.13 22.15 -5.69
N TRP A 276 25.28 21.82 -6.25
CA TRP A 276 25.49 20.64 -7.10
C TRP A 276 25.14 19.30 -6.42
N ASN A 277 25.10 19.25 -5.09
CA ASN A 277 24.82 18.01 -4.37
C ASN A 277 23.33 17.66 -4.34
N ARG A 278 22.47 18.63 -4.68
CA ARG A 278 21.01 18.44 -4.69
C ARG A 278 20.42 18.19 -6.07
N LEU A 279 21.15 18.52 -7.13
CA LEU A 279 20.67 18.30 -8.48
C LEU A 279 20.44 16.80 -8.72
N ALA A 280 19.31 16.52 -9.38
CA ALA A 280 18.99 15.17 -9.80
C ALA A 280 20.06 14.68 -10.78
N PRO A 281 20.54 13.44 -10.65
CA PRO A 281 21.49 12.89 -11.60
C PRO A 281 20.86 12.79 -13.00
N ASP A 282 21.68 13.01 -14.02
CA ASP A 282 21.46 12.66 -15.42
C ASP A 282 20.41 13.47 -16.17
N PHE A 283 19.85 14.50 -15.54
CA PHE A 283 18.89 15.39 -16.18
C PHE A 283 19.46 16.81 -16.30
N PRO A 284 19.40 17.43 -17.49
CA PRO A 284 19.69 18.86 -17.64
C PRO A 284 18.78 19.68 -16.74
N HIS A 285 19.39 20.42 -15.81
CA HIS A 285 18.69 21.42 -15.02
C HIS A 285 18.68 22.74 -15.78
N VAL A 286 17.51 23.29 -16.01
CA VAL A 286 17.32 24.56 -16.72
C VAL A 286 16.41 25.46 -15.91
N ARG A 287 16.49 26.78 -16.14
CA ARG A 287 15.48 27.67 -15.58
C ARG A 287 14.11 27.34 -16.17
N PHE A 288 13.07 27.57 -15.39
CA PHE A 288 11.72 27.18 -15.74
C PHE A 288 11.28 27.77 -17.09
N MET A 289 11.58 29.05 -17.34
CA MET A 289 11.33 29.67 -18.65
C MET A 289 12.08 28.98 -19.81
N ASP A 290 13.34 28.58 -19.62
CA ASP A 290 14.10 27.84 -20.64
C ASP A 290 13.48 26.45 -20.88
N GLY A 291 13.04 25.79 -19.81
CA GLY A 291 12.33 24.52 -19.88
C GLY A 291 11.01 24.63 -20.63
N LEU A 292 10.24 25.70 -20.43
CA LEU A 292 9.01 25.96 -21.18
C LEU A 292 9.27 26.11 -22.67
N LEU A 293 10.33 26.82 -23.06
CA LEU A 293 10.74 26.94 -24.47
C LEU A 293 11.13 25.58 -25.07
N LEU A 294 11.68 24.68 -24.24
CA LEU A 294 12.08 23.33 -24.63
C LEU A 294 10.93 22.31 -24.59
N SER A 295 9.78 22.65 -24.00
CA SER A 295 8.67 21.71 -23.72
C SER A 295 8.05 21.04 -24.95
N GLU A 296 8.26 21.60 -26.15
CA GLU A 296 7.84 20.95 -27.40
C GLU A 296 8.59 19.63 -27.65
N TRP A 297 9.88 19.59 -27.29
CA TRP A 297 10.77 18.44 -27.54
C TRP A 297 11.01 17.59 -26.29
N PHE A 298 10.86 18.18 -25.10
CA PHE A 298 11.17 17.54 -23.83
C PHE A 298 9.96 17.53 -22.90
N ARG A 299 9.91 16.54 -22.00
CA ARG A 299 9.00 16.57 -20.85
C ARG A 299 9.68 17.35 -19.75
N LEU A 300 8.93 18.27 -19.13
CA LEU A 300 9.42 19.10 -18.03
C LEU A 300 8.99 18.48 -16.71
N ASN A 301 9.96 18.30 -15.79
CA ASN A 301 9.69 17.84 -14.43
C ASN A 301 10.23 18.89 -13.45
N GLU A 302 9.45 19.23 -12.43
CA GLU A 302 9.89 20.18 -11.42
C GLU A 302 11.14 19.67 -10.70
N ALA A 303 12.15 20.53 -10.51
CA ALA A 303 13.38 20.15 -9.82
C ALA A 303 13.24 20.19 -8.29
N ARG A 304 12.15 20.78 -7.76
CA ARG A 304 11.80 20.79 -6.33
C ARG A 304 10.37 20.34 -6.16
N TYR A 305 10.19 19.21 -5.48
CA TYR A 305 8.88 18.76 -5.01
C TYR A 305 8.60 19.45 -3.69
N GLY A 306 8.11 20.70 -3.74
CA GLY A 306 7.77 21.50 -2.57
C GLY A 306 6.51 22.32 -2.81
N THR A 307 5.92 22.87 -1.75
CA THR A 307 4.64 23.59 -1.80
C THR A 307 4.76 25.07 -2.22
N ASP A 308 5.97 25.64 -2.25
CA ASP A 308 6.22 27.06 -2.57
C ASP A 308 5.86 27.44 -4.01
N ALA A 309 5.24 28.60 -4.21
CA ALA A 309 4.93 29.13 -5.54
C ALA A 309 6.18 29.20 -6.43
N VAL A 310 6.09 28.64 -7.64
CA VAL A 310 7.21 28.55 -8.57
C VAL A 310 7.32 29.86 -9.34
N SER A 311 8.55 30.35 -9.54
CA SER A 311 8.83 31.50 -10.40
C SER A 311 9.47 31.06 -11.72
N LEU A 312 9.46 31.93 -12.74
CA LEU A 312 10.13 31.64 -14.03
C LEU A 312 11.64 31.42 -13.90
N ASP A 313 12.26 31.92 -12.84
CA ASP A 313 13.68 31.75 -12.52
C ASP A 313 13.97 30.50 -11.69
N SER A 314 12.93 29.78 -11.25
CA SER A 314 13.08 28.51 -10.55
C SER A 314 13.67 27.43 -11.46
N TRP A 315 14.23 26.38 -10.87
CA TRP A 315 14.87 25.29 -11.62
C TRP A 315 13.87 24.18 -11.96
N CYS A 316 14.01 23.61 -13.15
CA CYS A 316 13.34 22.39 -13.57
C CYS A 316 14.32 21.45 -14.24
N THR A 317 13.92 20.19 -14.38
CA THR A 317 14.63 19.17 -15.13
C THR A 317 13.89 18.85 -16.42
N ILE A 318 14.62 18.44 -17.44
CA ILE A 318 14.03 18.01 -18.71
C ILE A 318 14.39 16.55 -19.00
N THR A 319 13.45 15.82 -19.58
CA THR A 319 13.61 14.42 -20.01
C THR A 319 13.18 14.27 -21.46
N LEU A 320 13.72 13.25 -22.14
CA LEU A 320 13.27 12.92 -23.49
C LEU A 320 11.78 12.57 -23.45
N ARG A 321 11.02 13.07 -24.44
CA ARG A 321 9.69 12.54 -24.74
C ARG A 321 9.91 11.20 -25.45
N GLU A 322 9.76 10.08 -24.75
CA GLU A 322 9.80 8.78 -25.43
C GLU A 322 8.64 8.67 -26.43
N GLY A 323 8.95 8.06 -27.58
CA GLY A 323 8.19 8.23 -28.81
C GLY A 323 6.70 7.91 -28.67
N GLY A 324 5.86 8.92 -28.88
CA GLY A 324 4.67 8.87 -29.72
C GLY A 324 3.55 7.86 -29.44
N GLU A 325 3.68 6.98 -28.45
CA GLU A 325 2.62 6.09 -28.01
C GLU A 325 2.14 6.53 -26.64
N LYS A 326 0.82 6.64 -26.52
CA LYS A 326 0.10 6.81 -25.26
C LYS A 326 0.26 5.55 -24.38
N PHE A 327 1.49 5.17 -24.04
CA PHE A 327 1.72 4.54 -22.74
C PHE A 327 1.46 5.65 -21.74
N GLY A 328 0.42 5.50 -20.93
CA GLY A 328 0.08 6.48 -19.92
C GLY A 328 1.15 6.53 -18.85
N HIS A 329 2.35 7.04 -19.12
CA HIS A 329 3.44 7.18 -18.15
C HIS A 329 3.06 8.27 -17.14
N GLY A 330 2.22 7.89 -16.18
CA GLY A 330 2.00 8.67 -14.98
C GLY A 330 3.28 8.71 -14.15
N THR A 331 3.36 9.70 -13.27
CA THR A 331 4.35 9.76 -12.22
C THR A 331 3.59 9.80 -10.91
N MET A 332 4.12 9.14 -9.88
CA MET A 332 3.53 9.26 -8.54
C MET A 332 3.65 10.72 -8.06
N GLN A 333 2.52 11.37 -7.83
CA GLN A 333 2.46 12.76 -7.38
C GLN A 333 2.29 12.83 -5.87
N VAL A 334 3.41 12.72 -5.14
CA VAL A 334 3.46 13.07 -3.71
C VAL A 334 4.44 14.23 -3.56
N VAL A 335 3.95 15.39 -3.12
CA VAL A 335 4.80 16.57 -2.90
C VAL A 335 5.28 16.54 -1.46
N LEU A 336 6.59 16.64 -1.25
CA LEU A 336 7.18 16.67 0.09
C LEU A 336 7.11 18.09 0.65
N PRO A 337 7.12 18.25 1.99
CA PRO A 337 7.08 19.57 2.60
C PRO A 337 8.44 20.25 2.48
N VAL A 338 8.44 21.54 2.14
CA VAL A 338 9.65 22.36 2.01
C VAL A 338 10.46 22.33 3.31
N ALA A 339 9.76 22.33 4.44
CA ALA A 339 10.36 22.25 5.76
C ALA A 339 11.27 21.03 5.94
N PHE A 340 10.97 19.89 5.29
CA PHE A 340 11.79 18.68 5.38
C PHE A 340 12.89 18.61 4.32
N THR A 341 12.74 19.34 3.22
CA THR A 341 13.71 19.41 2.11
C THR A 341 14.56 20.70 2.12
N ALA A 342 14.69 21.33 3.30
CA ALA A 342 15.40 22.61 3.48
C ALA A 342 16.80 22.61 2.84
N ALA A 343 17.20 23.74 2.26
CA ALA A 343 18.43 23.85 1.47
C ALA A 343 19.71 24.06 2.28
N ASP A 344 19.60 24.77 3.39
CA ASP A 344 20.76 25.18 4.17
C ASP A 344 20.84 24.41 5.48
N GLY A 345 22.07 24.11 5.91
CA GLY A 345 22.37 23.41 7.15
C GLY A 345 22.96 22.00 6.96
N GLU A 346 23.48 21.45 8.05
CA GLU A 346 24.03 20.09 8.10
C GLU A 346 22.91 19.05 8.28
N GLU A 347 23.07 17.87 7.67
CA GLU A 347 22.11 16.79 7.79
C GLU A 347 22.06 16.26 9.23
N CYS A 348 20.91 16.36 9.88
CA CYS A 348 20.73 15.87 11.25
C CYS A 348 20.88 14.35 11.30
N PHE A 349 21.79 13.85 12.14
CA PHE A 349 22.02 12.40 12.33
C PHE A 349 20.73 11.61 12.62
N TYR A 350 19.88 12.13 13.51
CA TYR A 350 18.69 11.44 14.01
C TYR A 350 17.54 11.34 13.02
N CYS A 351 17.32 12.37 12.20
CA CYS A 351 16.13 12.45 11.35
C CYS A 351 16.40 12.76 9.87
N GLY A 352 17.61 13.19 9.50
CA GLY A 352 17.99 13.51 8.13
C GLY A 352 17.61 14.92 7.66
N GLN A 353 16.94 15.71 8.50
CA GLN A 353 16.54 17.09 8.15
C GLN A 353 17.69 18.07 8.41
N LYS A 354 17.72 19.18 7.68
CA LYS A 354 18.84 20.15 7.70
C LYS A 354 18.58 21.44 8.49
N ASN A 355 17.37 21.62 8.97
CA ASN A 355 16.91 22.88 9.58
C ASN A 355 17.21 22.99 11.09
N HIS A 356 17.89 22.01 11.70
CA HIS A 356 18.28 22.00 13.10
C HIS A 356 19.55 21.17 13.33
N SER A 357 20.26 21.44 14.43
CA SER A 357 21.38 20.61 14.89
C SER A 357 20.90 19.31 15.55
N ALA A 358 21.72 18.26 15.58
CA ALA A 358 21.36 16.99 16.21
C ALA A 358 20.89 17.14 17.68
N ALA A 359 21.52 18.03 18.45
CA ALA A 359 21.16 18.32 19.83
C ALA A 359 19.72 18.84 20.02
N GLN A 360 19.20 19.55 19.01
CA GLN A 360 17.87 20.16 19.00
C GLN A 360 16.82 19.32 18.24
N CYS A 361 17.14 18.06 17.91
CA CYS A 361 16.26 17.25 17.10
C CYS A 361 14.93 16.97 17.80
N PRO A 362 13.77 17.23 17.15
CA PRO A 362 12.45 16.97 17.74
C PRO A 362 12.23 15.49 18.06
N THR A 363 12.94 14.58 17.38
CA THR A 363 12.82 13.13 17.62
C THR A 363 13.36 12.69 18.99
N LYS A 364 14.17 13.51 19.67
CA LYS A 364 14.72 13.20 21.00
C LYS A 364 13.62 13.03 22.06
N HIS A 365 12.49 13.71 21.89
CA HIS A 365 11.34 13.62 22.81
C HIS A 365 10.34 12.51 22.44
N LEU A 366 10.58 11.76 21.37
CA LEU A 366 9.76 10.60 21.04
C LEU A 366 10.17 9.43 21.93
N ALA A 367 9.26 9.02 22.83
CA ALA A 367 9.60 8.03 23.84
C ALA A 367 9.74 6.59 23.30
N THR A 368 8.93 6.21 22.30
CA THR A 368 8.82 4.84 21.80
C THR A 368 8.78 4.80 20.26
N PRO A 369 9.34 3.74 19.62
CA PRO A 369 9.08 3.44 18.22
C PRO A 369 7.60 3.22 17.96
N GLN A 370 7.14 3.60 16.77
CA GLN A 370 5.74 3.60 16.39
C GLN A 370 5.51 2.91 15.03
N PRO A 371 5.85 1.61 14.90
CA PRO A 371 5.73 0.87 13.65
C PRO A 371 4.30 0.83 13.08
N GLN A 372 3.28 1.04 13.93
CA GLN A 372 1.88 1.15 13.51
C GLN A 372 1.60 2.30 12.54
N VAL A 373 2.49 3.29 12.43
CA VAL A 373 2.35 4.42 11.50
C VAL A 373 2.24 3.94 10.05
N TRP A 374 2.95 2.87 9.69
CA TRP A 374 2.94 2.30 8.34
C TRP A 374 1.58 1.67 8.00
N HIS A 375 0.95 1.03 8.99
CA HIS A 375 -0.42 0.51 8.85
C HIS A 375 -1.48 1.61 8.74
N LEU A 376 -1.27 2.76 9.41
CA LEU A 376 -2.17 3.91 9.31
C LEU A 376 -2.02 4.60 7.94
N LEU A 377 -0.80 4.79 7.45
CA LEU A 377 -0.55 5.30 6.11
C LEU A 377 -1.15 4.40 5.02
N ALA A 378 -1.06 3.08 5.18
CA ALA A 378 -1.66 2.14 4.23
C ALA A 378 -3.20 2.25 4.15
N LYS A 379 -3.86 2.82 5.16
CA LYS A 379 -5.31 3.08 5.18
C LYS A 379 -5.67 4.49 4.73
N THR A 380 -4.69 5.28 4.30
CA THR A 380 -4.86 6.66 3.87
C THR A 380 -4.64 6.76 2.37
N ASP A 381 -5.52 7.47 1.68
CA ASP A 381 -5.39 7.71 0.24
C ASP A 381 -4.13 8.50 -0.07
N VAL A 382 -3.39 8.10 -1.10
CA VAL A 382 -2.11 8.75 -1.45
C VAL A 382 -2.31 10.22 -1.83
N LYS A 383 -3.46 10.58 -2.40
CA LYS A 383 -3.81 11.98 -2.70
C LYS A 383 -3.85 12.88 -1.45
N GLU A 384 -4.15 12.31 -0.29
CA GLU A 384 -4.19 13.05 0.96
C GLU A 384 -2.78 13.33 1.50
N PHE A 385 -1.75 12.56 1.13
CA PHE A 385 -0.39 12.74 1.63
C PHE A 385 0.11 14.17 1.38
N THR A 386 -0.13 14.69 0.17
CA THR A 386 0.23 16.06 -0.23
C THR A 386 -0.48 17.10 0.63
N LYS A 387 -1.75 16.89 1.01
CA LYS A 387 -2.46 17.80 1.92
C LYS A 387 -1.86 17.79 3.32
N GLY A 388 -1.52 16.62 3.84
CA GLY A 388 -0.86 16.48 5.14
C GLY A 388 0.49 17.20 5.19
N PHE A 389 1.29 17.09 4.13
CA PHE A 389 2.56 17.80 4.02
C PHE A 389 2.40 19.31 3.85
N ALA A 390 1.44 19.76 3.05
CA ALA A 390 1.13 21.19 2.94
C ALA A 390 0.67 21.80 4.27
N GLY A 391 -0.10 21.04 5.07
CA GLY A 391 -0.46 21.42 6.45
C GLY A 391 0.77 21.63 7.34
N ILE A 392 1.77 20.74 7.26
CA ILE A 392 3.03 20.88 8.01
C ILE A 392 3.77 22.16 7.62
N ASP A 393 3.93 22.43 6.32
CA ASP A 393 4.61 23.65 5.86
C ASP A 393 3.91 24.91 6.40
N SER A 394 2.58 24.96 6.33
CA SER A 394 1.79 26.08 6.87
C SER A 394 1.96 26.26 8.38
N MET A 395 2.12 25.17 9.13
CA MET A 395 2.32 25.25 10.59
C MET A 395 3.71 25.76 10.97
N VAL A 396 4.73 25.39 10.18
CA VAL A 396 6.16 25.72 10.40
C VAL A 396 6.50 27.14 9.96
N GLN A 397 5.83 27.69 8.94
CA GLN A 397 6.15 29.01 8.39
C GLN A 397 6.28 30.11 9.47
N GLY A 398 7.47 30.70 9.55
CA GLY A 398 7.76 31.82 10.47
C GLY A 398 7.94 31.43 11.95
N LYS A 399 8.04 30.14 12.29
CA LYS A 399 8.18 29.65 13.67
C LYS A 399 9.45 28.82 13.86
N GLU A 400 9.80 28.56 15.13
CA GLU A 400 10.87 27.64 15.49
C GLU A 400 10.49 26.21 15.07
N PHE A 401 11.27 25.62 14.16
CA PHE A 401 10.97 24.33 13.55
C PHE A 401 10.86 23.20 14.57
N ALA A 402 11.87 23.04 15.43
CA ALA A 402 11.94 21.91 16.36
C ALA A 402 10.74 21.87 17.31
N ARG A 403 10.41 23.02 17.92
CA ARG A 403 9.25 23.14 18.83
C ARG A 403 7.92 22.89 18.11
N THR A 404 7.74 23.49 16.93
CA THR A 404 6.52 23.30 16.14
C THR A 404 6.33 21.82 15.77
N MET A 405 7.40 21.13 15.39
CA MET A 405 7.34 19.71 15.05
C MET A 405 7.03 18.81 16.24
N GLN A 406 7.48 19.17 17.45
CA GLN A 406 7.06 18.46 18.67
C GLN A 406 5.54 18.54 18.84
N ASP A 407 4.96 19.74 18.70
CA ASP A 407 3.50 19.94 18.79
C ASP A 407 2.75 19.15 17.71
N VAL A 408 3.24 19.16 16.47
CA VAL A 408 2.65 18.41 15.34
C VAL A 408 2.63 16.91 15.61
N VAL A 409 3.75 16.34 16.07
CA VAL A 409 3.84 14.89 16.30
C VAL A 409 2.97 14.44 17.49
N HIS A 410 2.78 15.29 18.48
CA HIS A 410 1.91 15.01 19.62
C HIS A 410 0.42 15.28 19.37
N ALA A 411 0.07 15.98 18.28
CA ALA A 411 -1.31 16.16 17.86
C ALA A 411 -1.97 14.80 17.58
N LYS A 412 -3.20 14.62 18.08
CA LYS A 412 -3.94 13.36 17.95
C LYS A 412 -4.82 13.37 16.70
N ASN A 413 -4.78 12.28 15.95
CA ASN A 413 -5.67 12.00 14.81
C ASN A 413 -5.66 13.07 13.70
N THR A 414 -4.57 13.81 13.54
CA THR A 414 -4.39 14.73 12.41
C THR A 414 -3.51 14.08 11.34
N LEU A 415 -3.73 14.47 10.09
CA LEU A 415 -2.97 13.94 8.96
C LEU A 415 -1.51 14.41 9.03
N GLU A 416 -1.29 15.67 9.42
CA GLU A 416 0.02 16.28 9.65
C GLU A 416 0.82 15.48 10.68
N SER A 417 0.20 15.07 11.80
CA SER A 417 0.83 14.22 12.81
C SER A 417 1.20 12.85 12.23
N LEU A 418 0.30 12.22 11.48
CA LEU A 418 0.56 10.93 10.84
C LEU A 418 1.76 11.03 9.87
N MET A 419 1.78 12.06 9.02
CA MET A 419 2.85 12.28 8.04
C MET A 419 4.19 12.58 8.72
N ALA A 420 4.20 13.48 9.71
CA ALA A 420 5.42 13.81 10.48
C ALA A 420 5.99 12.59 11.20
N ARG A 421 5.13 11.79 11.85
CA ARG A 421 5.52 10.55 12.52
C ARG A 421 6.07 9.53 11.55
N ALA A 422 5.49 9.41 10.35
CA ALA A 422 5.98 8.48 9.33
C ALA A 422 7.40 8.85 8.89
N VAL A 423 7.65 10.13 8.61
CA VAL A 423 8.99 10.63 8.25
C VAL A 423 10.00 10.36 9.37
N TYR A 424 9.65 10.62 10.63
CA TYR A 424 10.55 10.32 11.75
C TYR A 424 10.73 8.82 12.02
N GLU A 425 9.79 7.97 11.63
CA GLU A 425 9.93 6.52 11.78
C GLU A 425 10.92 5.91 10.78
N ILE A 426 11.14 6.54 9.61
CA ILE A 426 12.14 6.11 8.60
C ILE A 426 13.53 5.95 9.24
N ASN A 427 13.90 6.90 10.10
CA ASN A 427 15.20 6.94 10.75
C ASN A 427 15.13 6.52 12.23
N CYS A 428 14.06 5.83 12.64
CA CYS A 428 13.91 5.35 14.02
C CYS A 428 15.15 4.62 14.55
N PRO A 429 15.85 3.75 13.79
CA PRO A 429 17.03 3.08 14.31
C PRO A 429 18.20 4.00 14.66
N ALA A 430 18.28 5.22 14.10
CA ALA A 430 19.31 6.19 14.48
C ALA A 430 18.95 6.98 15.76
N GLN A 431 17.72 6.87 16.26
CA GLN A 431 17.18 7.71 17.33
C GLN A 431 17.35 7.11 18.73
N ILE A 432 17.46 7.99 19.73
CA ILE A 432 17.68 7.65 21.15
C ILE A 432 16.64 6.62 21.66
N ARG A 433 15.40 6.69 21.17
CA ARG A 433 14.34 5.74 21.53
C ARG A 433 14.63 4.28 21.18
N THR A 434 15.41 4.03 20.13
CA THR A 434 15.83 2.67 19.76
C THR A 434 16.94 2.16 20.68
N LEU A 435 17.86 3.04 21.11
CA LEU A 435 18.91 2.69 22.08
C LEU A 435 18.33 2.09 23.36
N LYS A 436 17.22 2.67 23.86
CA LYS A 436 16.48 2.18 25.04
C LYS A 436 16.04 0.72 24.89
N LEU A 437 15.66 0.31 23.67
CA LEU A 437 15.23 -1.05 23.39
C LEU A 437 16.41 -2.00 23.23
N VAL A 438 17.47 -1.56 22.53
CA VAL A 438 18.69 -2.35 22.30
C VAL A 438 19.41 -2.69 23.61
N TRP A 439 19.39 -1.79 24.59
CA TRP A 439 19.94 -2.08 25.92
C TRP A 439 19.20 -3.19 26.65
N ARG A 440 17.89 -3.32 26.40
CA ARG A 440 17.00 -4.23 27.13
C ARG A 440 16.73 -5.52 26.38
N THR A 441 17.08 -5.61 25.10
CA THR A 441 16.81 -6.80 24.30
C THR A 441 17.56 -8.02 24.84
N ARG A 442 16.87 -9.16 24.89
CA ARG A 442 17.47 -10.48 25.17
C ARG A 442 17.56 -11.35 23.92
N GLY A 443 16.93 -10.93 22.82
CA GLY A 443 16.92 -11.68 21.57
C GLY A 443 18.15 -11.41 20.71
N LYS A 444 18.41 -12.33 19.78
CA LYS A 444 19.51 -12.23 18.80
C LYS A 444 19.08 -11.65 17.45
N ASP A 445 17.78 -11.67 17.16
CA ASP A 445 17.18 -11.22 15.91
C ASP A 445 16.48 -9.86 16.09
N TRP A 446 16.63 -8.95 15.14
CA TRP A 446 16.10 -7.58 15.23
C TRP A 446 14.57 -7.53 15.42
N GLY A 447 13.82 -8.39 14.74
CA GLY A 447 12.35 -8.35 14.77
C GLY A 447 11.77 -8.88 16.08
N GLU A 448 12.02 -10.15 16.39
CA GLU A 448 11.46 -10.79 17.60
C GLU A 448 12.21 -10.37 18.87
N GLY A 449 13.51 -10.06 18.79
CA GLY A 449 14.31 -9.70 19.95
C GLY A 449 13.86 -8.40 20.61
N LEU A 450 13.45 -7.40 19.82
CA LEU A 450 12.94 -6.14 20.34
C LEU A 450 11.55 -6.26 21.01
N LYS A 451 10.85 -7.40 20.87
CA LYS A 451 9.63 -7.70 21.63
C LYS A 451 9.92 -8.28 23.01
N GLN A 452 11.13 -8.82 23.22
CA GLN A 452 11.54 -9.50 24.46
C GLN A 452 12.51 -8.62 25.24
N LEU A 453 11.96 -7.72 26.05
CA LEU A 453 12.73 -6.70 26.77
C LEU A 453 12.90 -7.07 28.25
N ALA A 454 14.14 -7.02 28.73
CA ALA A 454 14.50 -7.01 30.14
C ALA A 454 13.95 -5.76 30.86
N PRO A 455 13.86 -5.76 32.20
CA PRO A 455 13.65 -4.53 32.96
C PRO A 455 14.80 -3.53 32.72
N GLN A 456 14.58 -2.26 33.09
CA GLN A 456 15.64 -1.26 33.03
C GLN A 456 16.68 -1.57 34.12
N GLU A 457 17.88 -1.90 33.68
CA GLU A 457 19.03 -2.20 34.54
C GLU A 457 20.19 -1.26 34.17
N GLY A 458 21.05 -0.95 35.15
CA GLY A 458 22.19 -0.04 34.98
C GLY A 458 22.03 1.27 35.74
N GLU A 459 22.94 1.51 36.69
CA GLU A 459 23.01 2.79 37.39
C GLU A 459 23.66 3.86 36.50
N PHE A 460 23.25 5.13 36.64
CA PHE A 460 23.73 6.31 35.91
C PHE A 460 23.39 6.38 34.42
N VAL A 461 23.37 5.26 33.67
CA VAL A 461 23.17 5.26 32.22
C VAL A 461 21.79 5.78 31.78
N TRP A 462 20.74 5.52 32.56
CA TRP A 462 19.39 6.02 32.27
C TRP A 462 19.24 7.51 32.57
N ASP A 463 19.85 7.99 33.65
CA ASP A 463 19.87 9.42 33.99
C ASP A 463 20.73 10.20 32.98
N ALA A 464 21.85 9.64 32.53
CA ALA A 464 22.67 10.21 31.47
C ALA A 464 21.91 10.27 30.13
N LEU A 465 21.17 9.21 29.79
CA LEU A 465 20.31 9.20 28.60
C LEU A 465 19.22 10.28 28.68
N GLN A 466 18.63 10.48 29.86
CA GLN A 466 17.64 11.52 30.08
C GLN A 466 18.28 12.92 29.98
N GLY A 467 19.46 13.13 30.58
CA GLY A 467 20.24 14.36 30.42
C GLY A 467 20.60 14.65 28.96
N LEU A 468 20.88 13.62 28.15
CA LEU A 468 21.09 13.78 26.71
C LEU A 468 19.81 14.28 26.01
N VAL A 469 18.64 13.71 26.34
CA VAL A 469 17.33 14.15 25.80
C VAL A 469 17.02 15.59 26.19
N ASP A 470 17.25 15.95 27.45
CA ASP A 470 16.99 17.29 28.01
C ASP A 470 18.08 18.31 27.66
N ASN A 471 19.12 17.90 26.93
CA ASN A 471 20.26 18.71 26.49
C ASN A 471 21.13 19.25 27.65
N GLU A 472 21.19 18.51 28.77
CA GLU A 472 22.05 18.78 29.93
C GLU A 472 23.47 18.19 29.74
N ARG A 473 24.29 18.80 28.88
CA ARG A 473 25.55 18.20 28.41
C ARG A 473 26.58 17.87 29.52
N GLU A 474 26.81 18.81 30.44
CA GLU A 474 27.83 18.67 31.50
C GLU A 474 27.47 17.54 32.47
N ARG A 475 26.23 17.57 32.99
CA ARG A 475 25.69 16.53 33.86
C ARG A 475 25.70 15.16 33.18
N THR A 476 25.36 15.12 31.89
CA THR A 476 25.38 13.88 31.10
C THR A 476 26.79 13.30 31.03
N GLU A 477 27.80 14.12 30.76
CA GLU A 477 29.20 13.67 30.69
C GLU A 477 29.68 13.10 32.03
N GLU A 478 29.37 13.77 33.14
CA GLU A 478 29.71 13.29 34.49
C GLU A 478 29.09 11.92 34.80
N LEU A 479 27.80 11.75 34.49
CA LEU A 479 27.09 10.49 34.69
C LEU A 479 27.65 9.37 33.81
N ILE A 480 28.03 9.66 32.57
CA ILE A 480 28.66 8.68 31.68
C ILE A 480 30.03 8.25 32.23
N LYS A 481 30.86 9.20 32.72
CA LYS A 481 32.15 8.89 33.36
C LYS A 481 31.97 8.00 34.59
N GLN A 482 30.98 8.30 35.44
CA GLN A 482 30.65 7.46 36.59
C GLN A 482 30.21 6.04 36.17
N ALA A 483 29.37 5.94 35.14
CA ALA A 483 28.94 4.66 34.58
C ALA A 483 30.13 3.85 34.03
N GLN A 484 31.07 4.49 33.33
CA GLN A 484 32.25 3.85 32.76
C GLN A 484 33.22 3.36 33.84
N LEU A 485 33.42 4.13 34.92
CA LEU A 485 34.24 3.72 36.06
C LEU A 485 33.65 2.51 36.79
N LYS A 486 32.33 2.47 36.96
CA LYS A 486 31.64 1.37 37.65
C LYS A 486 31.50 0.12 36.77
N PHE A 487 31.29 0.30 35.47
CA PHE A 487 31.03 -0.78 34.51
C PHE A 487 31.97 -0.70 33.28
N PRO A 488 33.29 -0.92 33.45
CA PRO A 488 34.29 -0.68 32.40
C PRO A 488 34.21 -1.64 31.19
N ARG A 489 33.45 -2.73 31.29
CA ARG A 489 33.20 -3.68 30.20
C ARG A 489 31.78 -3.62 29.64
N SER A 490 31.00 -2.62 30.07
CA SER A 490 29.66 -2.39 29.51
C SER A 490 29.77 -1.59 28.23
N TYR A 491 29.03 -2.00 27.21
CA TYR A 491 28.90 -1.24 25.97
C TYR A 491 27.99 0.00 26.13
N GLN A 492 27.18 0.08 27.20
CA GLN A 492 26.18 1.14 27.37
C GLN A 492 26.82 2.54 27.56
N PRO A 493 27.85 2.74 28.41
CA PRO A 493 28.55 4.02 28.50
C PRO A 493 29.20 4.45 27.17
N HIS A 494 29.84 3.52 26.47
CA HIS A 494 30.40 3.78 25.14
C HIS A 494 29.32 4.19 24.12
N SER A 495 28.16 3.54 24.14
CA SER A 495 27.05 3.94 23.28
C SER A 495 26.56 5.37 23.54
N LEU A 496 26.51 5.80 24.80
CA LEU A 496 26.14 7.17 25.19
C LEU A 496 27.20 8.20 24.79
N LEU A 497 28.49 7.90 25.01
CA LEU A 497 29.59 8.77 24.57
C LEU A 497 29.51 9.01 23.06
N GLY A 498 29.19 7.97 22.28
CA GLY A 498 29.00 8.11 20.84
C GLY A 498 27.95 9.15 20.46
N PHE A 499 26.77 9.12 21.09
CA PHE A 499 25.74 10.14 20.87
C PHE A 499 26.12 11.52 21.40
N TRP A 500 26.74 11.59 22.59
CA TRP A 500 27.17 12.85 23.20
C TRP A 500 28.23 13.56 22.35
N SER A 501 29.22 12.82 21.83
CA SER A 501 30.26 13.32 20.91
C SER A 501 29.67 13.73 19.57
N MET A 502 28.74 12.95 19.02
CA MET A 502 28.04 13.27 17.76
C MET A 502 27.24 14.58 17.89
N GLU A 503 26.46 14.76 18.96
CA GLU A 503 25.79 16.03 19.23
C GLU A 503 26.79 17.18 19.49
N GLY A 504 28.06 16.86 19.74
CA GLY A 504 29.16 17.80 19.98
C GLY A 504 29.87 18.24 18.71
N GLY A 505 29.58 17.58 17.59
CA GLY A 505 30.27 17.77 16.31
C GLY A 505 31.57 16.98 16.20
N ASP A 506 31.98 16.23 17.24
CA ASP A 506 33.15 15.35 17.18
C ASP A 506 32.75 13.98 16.64
N LEU A 507 32.69 13.90 15.31
CA LEU A 507 32.22 12.71 14.61
C LEU A 507 33.25 11.56 14.70
N ASP A 508 34.54 11.86 14.80
CA ASP A 508 35.59 10.83 14.90
C ASP A 508 35.51 10.10 16.26
N GLN A 509 35.33 10.84 17.35
CA GLN A 509 35.09 10.25 18.67
C GLN A 509 33.77 9.48 18.71
N ALA A 510 32.73 10.00 18.06
CA ALA A 510 31.45 9.31 17.97
C ALA A 510 31.60 7.93 17.30
N PHE A 511 32.29 7.88 16.15
CA PHE A 511 32.58 6.65 15.44
C PHE A 511 33.38 5.67 16.30
N PHE A 512 34.46 6.14 16.93
CA PHE A 512 35.30 5.33 17.81
C PHE A 512 34.50 4.70 18.96
N HIS A 513 33.67 5.47 19.66
CA HIS A 513 32.90 4.96 20.77
C HIS A 513 31.81 3.97 20.36
N TRP A 514 31.17 4.14 19.21
CA TRP A 514 30.24 3.14 18.69
C TRP A 514 30.95 1.87 18.22
N GLN A 515 32.18 1.97 17.70
CA GLN A 515 32.99 0.79 17.39
C GLN A 515 33.37 0.00 18.65
N GLU A 516 33.72 0.69 19.75
CA GLU A 516 33.96 0.02 21.03
C GLU A 516 32.68 -0.60 21.62
N ALA A 517 31.54 0.09 21.49
CA ALA A 517 30.25 -0.46 21.90
C ALA A 517 29.87 -1.72 21.11
N GLU A 518 30.14 -1.76 19.80
CA GLU A 518 29.97 -2.95 18.97
C GLU A 518 30.83 -4.12 19.50
N ARG A 519 32.12 -3.88 19.76
CA ARG A 519 33.05 -4.91 20.26
C ARG A 519 32.64 -5.48 21.62
N MET A 520 32.08 -4.63 22.49
CA MET A 520 31.65 -5.00 23.84
C MET A 520 30.22 -5.54 23.92
N SER A 521 29.48 -5.56 22.81
CA SER A 521 28.10 -6.03 22.76
C SER A 521 27.98 -7.54 22.95
N TYR A 522 26.88 -8.00 23.54
CA TYR A 522 26.68 -9.41 23.90
C TYR A 522 25.97 -10.22 22.82
N THR A 523 25.19 -9.55 21.96
CA THR A 523 24.33 -10.20 20.95
C THR A 523 24.59 -9.66 19.54
N PRO A 524 24.37 -10.47 18.49
CA PRO A 524 24.44 -10.00 17.11
C PRO A 524 23.53 -8.79 16.83
N LEU A 525 22.34 -8.75 17.44
CA LEU A 525 21.43 -7.60 17.35
C LEU A 525 22.10 -6.31 17.83
N GLN A 526 22.73 -6.34 19.01
CA GLN A 526 23.44 -5.18 19.56
C GLN A 526 24.64 -4.78 18.69
N GLN A 527 25.41 -5.77 18.21
CA GLN A 527 26.54 -5.53 17.29
C GLN A 527 26.07 -4.86 16.00
N GLY A 528 25.04 -5.43 15.36
CA GLY A 528 24.43 -4.88 14.15
C GLY A 528 23.89 -3.46 14.36
N TYR A 529 23.30 -3.18 15.51
CA TYR A 529 22.84 -1.83 15.86
C TYR A 529 23.96 -0.80 15.87
N PHE A 530 25.07 -1.08 16.55
CA PHE A 530 26.19 -0.14 16.61
C PHE A 530 26.92 -0.01 15.27
N ALA A 531 27.00 -1.08 14.48
CA ALA A 531 27.45 -1.02 13.09
C ALA A 531 26.54 -0.12 12.22
N TYR A 532 25.22 -0.15 12.45
CA TYR A 532 24.28 0.75 11.77
C TYR A 532 24.49 2.23 12.16
N LEU A 533 24.76 2.54 13.43
CA LEU A 533 25.04 3.92 13.86
C LEU A 533 26.33 4.45 13.21
N GLN A 534 27.37 3.62 13.12
CA GLN A 534 28.59 3.93 12.37
C GLN A 534 28.29 4.20 10.89
N ALA A 535 27.47 3.35 10.25
CA ALA A 535 27.07 3.53 8.86
C ALA A 535 26.27 4.82 8.63
N ARG A 536 25.33 5.14 9.52
CA ARG A 536 24.56 6.38 9.47
C ARG A 536 25.43 7.62 9.61
N LEU A 537 26.45 7.57 10.46
CA LEU A 537 27.40 8.67 10.61
C LEU A 537 28.19 8.93 9.33
N LEU A 538 28.72 7.87 8.72
CA LEU A 538 29.41 7.95 7.43
C LEU A 538 28.49 8.50 6.33
N GLU A 539 27.22 8.08 6.34
CA GLU A 539 26.24 8.57 5.40
C GLU A 539 26.02 10.08 5.51
N VAL A 540 25.81 10.59 6.73
CA VAL A 540 25.58 12.01 7.03
C VAL A 540 26.82 12.85 6.71
N GLN A 541 28.03 12.29 6.85
CA GLN A 541 29.28 12.91 6.39
C GLN A 541 29.44 12.93 4.86
N GLY A 542 28.54 12.28 4.13
CA GLY A 542 28.62 12.11 2.67
C GLY A 542 29.62 11.05 2.21
N ASN A 543 30.14 10.22 3.11
CA ASN A 543 31.00 9.06 2.81
C ASN A 543 30.13 7.86 2.37
N LEU A 544 29.37 8.03 1.29
CA LEU A 544 28.27 7.13 0.93
C LEU A 544 28.72 5.69 0.60
N LYS A 545 29.90 5.51 -0.02
CA LYS A 545 30.47 4.18 -0.31
C LYS A 545 30.81 3.40 0.96
N ASP A 546 31.49 4.07 1.89
CA ASP A 546 31.84 3.47 3.18
C ASP A 546 30.59 3.21 4.02
N ALA A 547 29.60 4.11 3.95
CA ALA A 547 28.29 3.90 4.56
C ALA A 547 27.59 2.64 4.01
N ILE A 548 27.60 2.41 2.69
CA ILE A 548 27.04 1.18 2.09
C ILE A 548 27.73 -0.07 2.64
N ASN A 549 29.06 -0.05 2.73
CA ASN A 549 29.81 -1.19 3.27
C ASN A 549 29.53 -1.41 4.75
N ALA A 550 29.41 -0.35 5.55
CA ALA A 550 29.07 -0.42 6.96
C ALA A 550 27.62 -0.89 7.19
N TYR A 551 26.66 -0.46 6.35
CA TYR A 551 25.29 -0.99 6.38
C TYR A 551 25.24 -2.46 5.97
N ARG A 552 26.08 -2.90 5.02
CA ARG A 552 26.22 -4.32 4.68
C ARG A 552 26.78 -5.11 5.86
N HIS A 553 27.77 -4.58 6.56
CA HIS A 553 28.28 -5.14 7.81
C HIS A 553 27.18 -5.27 8.87
N ALA A 554 26.38 -4.22 9.09
CA ALA A 554 25.22 -4.26 9.99
C ALA A 554 24.19 -5.34 9.59
N SER A 555 23.89 -5.47 8.29
CA SER A 555 22.96 -6.50 7.78
C SER A 555 23.46 -7.93 7.98
N SER A 556 24.78 -8.14 8.05
CA SER A 556 25.36 -9.47 8.25
C SER A 556 25.06 -10.04 9.64
N PHE A 557 24.92 -9.18 10.65
CA PHE A 557 24.54 -9.60 12.00
C PHE A 557 23.05 -9.88 12.16
N SER A 558 22.21 -9.23 11.35
CA SER A 558 20.74 -9.38 11.40
C SER A 558 20.14 -9.34 9.99
N PRO A 559 20.13 -10.47 9.26
CA PRO A 559 19.68 -10.50 7.86
C PRO A 559 18.19 -10.19 7.64
N THR A 560 17.36 -10.34 8.68
CA THR A 560 15.93 -10.01 8.69
C THR A 560 15.68 -8.52 8.87
N TRP A 561 16.70 -7.74 9.24
CA TRP A 561 16.59 -6.31 9.46
C TRP A 561 16.65 -5.57 8.13
N ILE A 562 15.52 -4.97 7.73
CA ILE A 562 15.39 -4.32 6.42
C ILE A 562 16.04 -2.94 6.35
N ASP A 563 16.18 -2.22 7.47
CA ASP A 563 16.66 -0.83 7.46
C ASP A 563 18.08 -0.67 6.89
N PRO A 564 19.09 -1.49 7.24
CA PRO A 564 20.41 -1.37 6.63
C PRO A 564 20.38 -1.55 5.11
N VAL A 565 19.52 -2.43 4.58
CA VAL A 565 19.37 -2.63 3.13
C VAL A 565 18.64 -1.45 2.50
N TYR A 566 17.61 -0.92 3.15
CA TYR A 566 16.92 0.30 2.71
C TYR A 566 17.88 1.49 2.66
N ARG A 567 18.70 1.70 3.70
CA ARG A 567 19.69 2.79 3.73
C ARG A 567 20.80 2.62 2.69
N GLN A 568 21.20 1.39 2.34
CA GLN A 568 22.09 1.15 1.19
C GLN A 568 21.48 1.67 -0.11
N ALA A 569 20.19 1.40 -0.35
CA ALA A 569 19.49 1.91 -1.52
C ALA A 569 19.38 3.46 -1.48
N VAL A 570 19.12 4.06 -0.32
CA VAL A 570 19.15 5.53 -0.13
C VAL A 570 20.54 6.10 -0.47
N CYS A 571 21.63 5.48 0.00
CA CYS A 571 22.99 5.90 -0.35
C CYS A 571 23.24 5.82 -1.86
N MET A 572 22.78 4.76 -2.52
CA MET A 572 22.87 4.62 -3.99
C MET A 572 22.13 5.76 -4.70
N VAL A 573 20.94 6.14 -4.24
CA VAL A 573 20.19 7.30 -4.75
C VAL A 573 20.98 8.61 -4.53
N LYS A 574 21.52 8.82 -3.32
CA LYS A 574 22.35 10.00 -3.02
C LYS A 574 23.61 10.08 -3.90
N MET A 575 24.18 8.92 -4.28
CA MET A 575 25.29 8.79 -5.22
C MET A 575 24.88 8.95 -6.70
N GLY A 576 23.58 8.93 -7.01
CA GLY A 576 23.03 9.06 -8.36
C GLY A 576 22.83 7.74 -9.12
N PHE A 577 23.05 6.60 -8.46
CA PHE A 577 22.82 5.25 -9.01
C PHE A 577 21.38 4.78 -8.78
N THR A 578 20.39 5.59 -9.16
CA THR A 578 18.97 5.30 -8.88
C THR A 578 18.48 4.00 -9.51
N GLY A 579 19.00 3.60 -10.67
CA GLY A 579 18.65 2.32 -11.31
C GLY A 579 18.99 1.12 -10.41
N GLN A 580 20.23 1.06 -9.92
CA GLN A 580 20.65 0.01 -8.98
C GLN A 580 19.89 0.10 -7.64
N ALA A 581 19.59 1.32 -7.18
CA ALA A 581 18.77 1.51 -5.99
C ALA A 581 17.35 0.96 -6.19
N MET A 582 16.77 1.11 -7.38
CA MET A 582 15.45 0.58 -7.70
C MET A 582 15.40 -0.93 -7.66
N ASP A 583 16.45 -1.64 -8.09
CA ASP A 583 16.53 -3.10 -7.93
C ASP A 583 16.47 -3.49 -6.45
N MET A 584 17.21 -2.78 -5.59
CA MET A 584 17.16 -3.01 -4.14
C MET A 584 15.79 -2.68 -3.54
N PHE A 585 15.16 -1.56 -3.95
CA PHE A 585 13.82 -1.20 -3.51
C PHE A 585 12.77 -2.21 -3.98
N SER A 586 12.93 -2.75 -5.18
CA SER A 586 12.02 -3.75 -5.75
C SER A 586 11.97 -5.01 -4.89
N ASP A 587 13.14 -5.51 -4.48
CA ASP A 587 13.29 -6.64 -3.57
C ASP A 587 12.66 -6.34 -2.20
N LEU A 588 12.90 -5.15 -1.66
CA LEU A 588 12.35 -4.73 -0.37
C LEU A 588 10.83 -4.60 -0.40
N ILE A 589 10.25 -3.99 -1.44
CA ILE A 589 8.80 -3.86 -1.61
C ILE A 589 8.15 -5.24 -1.78
N GLY A 590 8.81 -6.16 -2.47
CA GLY A 590 8.34 -7.54 -2.62
C GLY A 590 8.20 -8.26 -1.28
N ARG A 591 9.21 -8.10 -0.40
CA ARG A 591 9.23 -8.65 0.97
C ARG A 591 8.24 -7.94 1.88
N ASP A 592 8.29 -6.61 1.91
CA ASP A 592 7.44 -5.75 2.73
C ASP A 592 6.82 -4.62 1.88
N PRO A 593 5.51 -4.67 1.57
CA PRO A 593 4.87 -3.63 0.77
C PRO A 593 4.88 -2.25 1.44
N PHE A 594 5.02 -2.15 2.78
CA PHE A 594 5.06 -0.84 3.47
C PHE A 594 6.24 0.02 3.02
N VAL A 595 7.31 -0.59 2.49
CA VAL A 595 8.45 0.11 1.92
C VAL A 595 8.04 1.02 0.76
N PHE A 596 6.98 0.68 0.02
CA PHE A 596 6.46 1.53 -1.05
C PHE A 596 6.04 2.91 -0.51
N ASN A 597 5.23 2.93 0.55
CA ASN A 597 4.81 4.19 1.19
C ASN A 597 6.00 4.91 1.84
N ARG A 598 6.95 4.16 2.42
CA ARG A 598 8.20 4.73 2.97
C ARG A 598 8.95 5.54 1.91
N ILE A 599 9.14 5.01 0.71
CA ILE A 599 9.82 5.70 -0.40
C ILE A 599 9.07 6.98 -0.82
N LEU A 600 7.73 6.93 -0.87
CA LEU A 600 6.92 8.10 -1.22
C LEU A 600 7.12 9.28 -0.26
N VAL A 601 7.28 9.00 1.04
CA VAL A 601 7.37 10.02 2.09
C VAL A 601 8.80 10.36 2.52
N ASP A 602 9.82 9.67 2.03
CA ASP A 602 11.21 9.86 2.44
C ASP A 602 11.84 11.14 1.84
N PRO A 603 12.17 12.16 2.65
CA PRO A 603 12.81 13.37 2.15
C PRO A 603 14.27 13.16 1.75
N GLU A 604 14.94 12.12 2.23
CA GLU A 604 16.34 11.85 1.86
C GLU A 604 16.48 11.24 0.47
N LEU A 605 15.36 10.88 -0.19
CA LEU A 605 15.29 10.43 -1.58
C LEU A 605 15.02 11.55 -2.58
N ASP A 606 14.97 12.81 -2.15
CA ASP A 606 14.70 14.01 -2.98
C ASP A 606 15.52 14.01 -4.28
N ARG A 607 16.81 13.67 -4.18
CA ARG A 607 17.75 13.68 -5.32
C ARG A 607 17.34 12.74 -6.47
N GLY A 608 16.86 11.54 -6.17
CA GLY A 608 16.46 10.54 -7.17
C GLY A 608 14.97 10.55 -7.47
N ARG A 609 14.21 11.45 -6.84
CA ARG A 609 12.75 11.37 -6.76
C ARG A 609 12.07 11.28 -8.13
N VAL A 610 12.54 12.03 -9.13
CA VAL A 610 11.98 12.01 -10.49
C VAL A 610 12.00 10.59 -11.09
N GLN A 611 13.14 9.92 -11.01
CA GLN A 611 13.31 8.55 -11.53
C GLN A 611 12.50 7.56 -10.68
N LEU A 612 12.60 7.65 -9.36
CA LEU A 612 11.89 6.77 -8.43
C LEU A 612 10.36 6.83 -8.62
N MET A 613 9.77 8.03 -8.68
CA MET A 613 8.32 8.22 -8.82
C MET A 613 7.79 7.72 -10.17
N SER A 614 8.62 7.77 -11.21
CA SER A 614 8.29 7.23 -12.53
C SER A 614 8.25 5.70 -12.49
N SER A 615 9.29 5.06 -11.93
CA SER A 615 9.35 3.60 -11.81
C SER A 615 8.28 3.03 -10.86
N LEU A 616 7.99 3.71 -9.75
CA LEU A 616 6.94 3.29 -8.81
C LEU A 616 5.53 3.39 -9.39
N TRP A 617 5.30 4.28 -10.36
CA TRP A 617 4.00 4.43 -10.98
C TRP A 617 3.59 3.18 -11.78
N GLU A 618 4.54 2.52 -12.46
CA GLU A 618 4.25 1.29 -13.21
C GLU A 618 3.73 0.18 -12.27
N TRP A 619 4.38 0.04 -11.11
CA TRP A 619 4.02 -0.92 -10.08
C TRP A 619 2.67 -0.58 -9.44
N TRP A 620 2.42 0.71 -9.22
CA TRP A 620 1.13 1.20 -8.76
C TRP A 620 0.02 0.82 -9.74
N SER A 621 0.20 1.14 -11.02
CA SER A 621 -0.81 0.94 -12.07
C SER A 621 -1.17 -0.54 -12.20
N GLU A 622 -0.19 -1.43 -12.16
CA GLU A 622 -0.43 -2.88 -12.21
C GLU A 622 -1.14 -3.39 -10.94
N ALA A 623 -0.70 -2.94 -9.76
CA ALA A 623 -1.34 -3.32 -8.50
C ALA A 623 -2.79 -2.79 -8.39
N GLU A 624 -3.06 -1.61 -8.92
CA GLU A 624 -4.40 -1.01 -8.99
C GLU A 624 -5.35 -1.84 -9.86
N LYS A 625 -4.87 -2.29 -11.02
CA LYS A 625 -5.63 -3.17 -11.90
C LYS A 625 -5.96 -4.50 -11.21
N GLN A 626 -4.97 -5.15 -10.60
CA GLN A 626 -5.18 -6.39 -9.84
C GLN A 626 -6.11 -6.20 -8.63
N ALA A 627 -6.00 -5.07 -7.94
CA ALA A 627 -6.89 -4.74 -6.83
C ALA A 627 -8.33 -4.54 -7.30
N ALA A 628 -8.55 -3.93 -8.47
CA ALA A 628 -9.88 -3.79 -9.05
C ALA A 628 -10.55 -5.16 -9.28
N GLU A 629 -9.83 -6.12 -9.87
CA GLU A 629 -10.31 -7.49 -10.04
C GLU A 629 -10.57 -8.19 -8.69
N THR A 630 -9.70 -7.97 -7.71
CA THR A 630 -9.84 -8.56 -6.37
C THR A 630 -11.03 -7.99 -5.59
N ARG A 631 -11.42 -6.73 -5.82
CA ARG A 631 -12.63 -6.14 -5.21
C ARG A 631 -13.88 -6.93 -5.60
N ASP A 632 -13.97 -7.37 -6.86
CA ASP A 632 -15.08 -8.20 -7.33
C ASP A 632 -15.06 -9.58 -6.66
N VAL A 633 -13.87 -10.16 -6.47
CA VAL A 633 -13.70 -11.44 -5.75
C VAL A 633 -14.17 -11.31 -4.29
N VAL A 634 -13.76 -10.28 -3.57
CA VAL A 634 -14.19 -10.04 -2.18
C VAL A 634 -15.70 -9.88 -2.10
N THR A 635 -16.30 -9.15 -3.04
CA THR A 635 -17.76 -8.99 -3.10
C THR A 635 -18.47 -10.34 -3.26
N ARG A 636 -17.98 -11.20 -4.16
CA ARG A 636 -18.52 -12.56 -4.33
C ARG A 636 -18.32 -13.44 -3.09
N LEU A 637 -17.18 -13.33 -2.40
CA LEU A 637 -16.91 -14.06 -1.16
C LEU A 637 -17.86 -13.63 -0.04
N THR A 638 -18.18 -12.33 0.07
CA THR A 638 -19.19 -11.83 1.01
C THR A 638 -20.56 -12.43 0.75
N GLU A 639 -20.97 -12.51 -0.52
CA GLU A 639 -22.23 -13.17 -0.88
C GLU A 639 -22.21 -14.69 -0.61
N ASP A 640 -21.09 -15.37 -0.87
CA ASP A 640 -20.94 -16.81 -0.62
C ASP A 640 -21.04 -17.16 0.87
N ILE A 641 -20.36 -16.40 1.74
CA ILE A 641 -20.44 -16.59 3.20
C ILE A 641 -21.88 -16.44 3.70
N GLY A 642 -22.59 -15.39 3.25
CA GLY A 642 -23.99 -15.15 3.61
C GLY A 642 -24.96 -16.25 3.15
N LYS A 643 -24.64 -16.93 2.05
CA LYS A 643 -25.42 -18.08 1.57
C LYS A 643 -25.08 -19.37 2.32
N ARG A 644 -23.79 -19.63 2.56
CA ARG A 644 -23.29 -20.92 3.04
C ARG A 644 -23.49 -21.13 4.55
N PHE A 645 -23.24 -20.11 5.37
CA PHE A 645 -23.27 -20.20 6.83
C PHE A 645 -24.41 -19.36 7.41
N ASP A 646 -25.09 -19.87 8.44
CA ASP A 646 -26.04 -19.09 9.25
C ASP A 646 -25.27 -18.17 10.23
N GLU A 647 -25.90 -17.08 10.68
CA GLU A 647 -25.27 -16.09 11.59
C GLU A 647 -24.81 -16.70 12.92
N SER A 648 -25.45 -17.79 13.36
CA SER A 648 -25.08 -18.53 14.57
C SER A 648 -23.84 -19.41 14.40
N HIS A 649 -23.29 -19.55 13.20
CA HIS A 649 -22.13 -20.39 12.94
C HIS A 649 -20.84 -19.71 13.46
N PRO A 650 -19.95 -20.40 14.21
CA PRO A 650 -18.77 -19.78 14.81
C PRO A 650 -17.83 -19.08 13.83
N PHE A 651 -17.77 -19.56 12.59
CA PHE A 651 -16.94 -18.99 11.53
C PHE A 651 -17.53 -17.72 10.88
N PHE A 652 -18.85 -17.51 10.97
CA PHE A 652 -19.55 -16.45 10.20
C PHE A 652 -19.14 -15.03 10.64
N GLU A 653 -19.11 -14.78 11.95
CA GLU A 653 -18.77 -13.47 12.52
C GLU A 653 -17.32 -13.08 12.15
N THR A 654 -16.35 -13.97 12.43
CA THR A 654 -14.93 -13.74 12.10
C THR A 654 -14.70 -13.58 10.59
N ALA A 655 -15.41 -14.34 9.77
CA ALA A 655 -15.30 -14.23 8.31
C ALA A 655 -15.86 -12.91 7.80
N SER A 656 -16.98 -12.45 8.35
CA SER A 656 -17.62 -11.19 7.97
C SER A 656 -16.77 -9.98 8.35
N GLU A 657 -16.18 -9.98 9.55
CA GLU A 657 -15.26 -8.92 9.99
C GLU A 657 -14.03 -8.78 9.08
N GLU A 658 -13.42 -9.92 8.70
CA GLU A 658 -12.25 -9.90 7.82
C GLU A 658 -12.62 -9.47 6.40
N LEU A 659 -13.76 -9.89 5.85
CA LEU A 659 -14.24 -9.42 4.55
C LEU A 659 -14.57 -7.93 4.56
N ASP A 660 -15.16 -7.41 5.64
CA ASP A 660 -15.39 -5.96 5.80
C ASP A 660 -14.07 -5.18 5.87
N ARG A 661 -13.04 -5.75 6.52
CA ARG A 661 -11.68 -5.18 6.52
C ARG A 661 -11.08 -5.17 5.11
N LEU A 662 -11.21 -6.25 4.35
CA LEU A 662 -10.77 -6.32 2.96
C LEU A 662 -11.52 -5.32 2.09
N ARG A 663 -12.83 -5.17 2.25
CA ARG A 663 -13.62 -4.16 1.53
C ARG A 663 -13.12 -2.73 1.81
N LYS A 664 -12.80 -2.42 3.08
CA LYS A 664 -12.21 -1.12 3.45
C LYS A 664 -10.85 -0.89 2.78
N LEU A 665 -9.98 -1.90 2.74
CA LEU A 665 -8.71 -1.82 2.02
C LEU A 665 -8.92 -1.62 0.52
N GLY A 666 -9.91 -2.29 -0.08
CA GLY A 666 -10.28 -2.09 -1.47
C GLY A 666 -10.76 -0.68 -1.78
N ALA A 667 -11.42 0.01 -0.85
CA ALA A 667 -11.85 1.39 -1.05
C ALA A 667 -10.71 2.41 -1.00
N THR A 668 -9.60 2.11 -0.31
CA THR A 668 -8.45 3.01 -0.19
C THR A 668 -7.57 2.96 -1.45
N THR A 669 -7.30 4.13 -2.03
CA THR A 669 -6.34 4.35 -3.12
C THR A 669 -4.91 4.42 -2.56
N ASN A 670 -4.33 3.23 -2.33
CA ASN A 670 -2.98 3.06 -1.78
C ASN A 670 -2.36 1.73 -2.24
N PHE A 671 -1.14 1.73 -2.76
CA PHE A 671 -0.43 0.52 -3.19
C PHE A 671 -0.38 -0.55 -2.10
N VAL A 672 -0.12 -0.13 -0.86
CA VAL A 672 -0.05 -1.07 0.26
C VAL A 672 -1.43 -1.65 0.55
N ALA A 673 -2.49 -0.85 0.45
CA ALA A 673 -3.86 -1.36 0.56
C ALA A 673 -4.18 -2.36 -0.54
N TYR A 674 -3.78 -2.09 -1.78
CA TYR A 674 -3.92 -2.99 -2.93
C TYR A 674 -3.24 -4.33 -2.67
N ARG A 675 -1.96 -4.33 -2.25
CA ARG A 675 -1.21 -5.57 -1.95
C ARG A 675 -1.79 -6.34 -0.76
N LEU A 676 -2.24 -5.63 0.28
CA LEU A 676 -2.88 -6.26 1.45
C LEU A 676 -4.25 -6.84 1.10
N LEU A 677 -5.02 -6.19 0.23
CA LEU A 677 -6.28 -6.72 -0.30
C LEU A 677 -6.04 -8.02 -1.07
N ILE A 678 -5.10 -8.03 -2.02
CA ILE A 678 -4.78 -9.20 -2.84
C ILE A 678 -4.35 -10.38 -1.97
N ARG A 679 -3.31 -10.21 -1.15
CA ARG A 679 -2.82 -11.27 -0.25
C ARG A 679 -3.88 -11.71 0.77
N GLY A 680 -4.67 -10.76 1.26
CA GLY A 680 -5.74 -11.02 2.22
C GLY A 680 -6.88 -11.83 1.62
N ALA A 681 -7.32 -11.51 0.41
CA ALA A 681 -8.35 -12.25 -0.32
C ALA A 681 -7.89 -13.67 -0.68
N GLU A 682 -6.65 -13.85 -1.13
CA GLU A 682 -6.06 -15.17 -1.39
C GLU A 682 -6.04 -16.04 -0.11
N LYS A 683 -5.55 -15.48 0.99
CA LYS A 683 -5.50 -16.18 2.28
C LYS A 683 -6.89 -16.50 2.81
N PHE A 684 -7.84 -15.58 2.66
CA PHE A 684 -9.23 -15.80 3.06
C PHE A 684 -9.87 -16.91 2.24
N THR A 685 -9.67 -16.92 0.92
CA THR A 685 -10.20 -17.95 0.02
C THR A 685 -9.67 -19.33 0.40
N ALA A 686 -8.36 -19.46 0.64
CA ALA A 686 -7.75 -20.71 1.10
C ALA A 686 -8.29 -21.16 2.47
N GLY A 687 -8.45 -20.21 3.41
CA GLY A 687 -9.02 -20.48 4.72
C GLY A 687 -10.48 -20.93 4.66
N LEU A 688 -11.28 -20.30 3.81
CA LEU A 688 -12.67 -20.68 3.55
C LEU A 688 -12.74 -22.09 2.96
N ASP A 689 -11.93 -22.41 1.94
CA ASP A 689 -11.89 -23.74 1.34
C ASP A 689 -11.53 -24.83 2.36
N ASP A 690 -10.59 -24.56 3.26
CA ASP A 690 -10.21 -25.51 4.29
C ASP A 690 -11.29 -25.69 5.36
N GLU A 691 -11.99 -24.62 5.75
CA GLU A 691 -13.12 -24.71 6.67
C GLU A 691 -14.30 -25.46 6.03
N VAL A 692 -14.61 -25.19 4.76
CA VAL A 692 -15.62 -25.94 4.00
C VAL A 692 -15.26 -27.42 3.95
N LYS A 693 -13.99 -27.78 3.68
CA LYS A 693 -13.57 -29.20 3.69
C LYS A 693 -13.72 -29.84 5.06
N ARG A 694 -13.43 -29.12 6.16
CA ARG A 694 -13.61 -29.63 7.53
C ARG A 694 -15.08 -29.89 7.82
N GLU A 695 -15.96 -28.95 7.49
CA GLU A 695 -17.39 -29.11 7.70
C GLU A 695 -17.98 -30.19 6.78
N VAL A 696 -17.54 -30.32 5.53
CA VAL A 696 -17.95 -31.45 4.66
C VAL A 696 -17.56 -32.80 5.27
N LYS A 697 -16.36 -32.92 5.87
CA LYS A 697 -15.95 -34.13 6.59
C LYS A 697 -16.83 -34.39 7.82
N ARG A 698 -17.15 -33.33 8.59
CA ARG A 698 -18.04 -33.40 9.75
C ARG A 698 -19.44 -33.85 9.35
N ILE A 699 -20.01 -33.25 8.31
CA ILE A 699 -21.30 -33.61 7.73
C ILE A 699 -21.29 -35.08 7.32
N THR A 700 -20.26 -35.53 6.62
CA THR A 700 -20.15 -36.93 6.16
C THR A 700 -20.09 -37.91 7.33
N ALA A 701 -19.26 -37.62 8.35
CA ALA A 701 -19.16 -38.44 9.55
C ALA A 701 -20.47 -38.46 10.36
N ASN A 702 -21.13 -37.31 10.52
CA ASN A 702 -22.43 -37.24 11.18
C ASN A 702 -23.48 -38.03 10.40
N ILE A 703 -23.50 -37.93 9.07
CA ILE A 703 -24.44 -38.71 8.25
C ILE A 703 -24.20 -40.20 8.40
N GLU A 704 -22.95 -40.66 8.42
CA GLU A 704 -22.63 -42.08 8.65
C GLU A 704 -23.13 -42.53 10.02
N TYR A 705 -22.86 -41.75 11.06
CA TYR A 705 -23.33 -42.01 12.41
C TYR A 705 -24.87 -42.05 12.51
N GLN A 706 -25.55 -41.03 11.98
CA GLN A 706 -27.02 -40.97 11.97
C GLN A 706 -27.63 -42.07 11.09
N ALA A 707 -27.01 -42.42 9.96
CA ALA A 707 -27.46 -43.54 9.12
C ALA A 707 -27.38 -44.89 9.86
N ASP A 708 -26.34 -45.11 10.65
CA ASP A 708 -26.22 -46.32 11.47
C ASP A 708 -27.23 -46.34 12.64
N ARG A 709 -27.53 -45.19 13.25
CA ARG A 709 -28.64 -45.06 14.22
C ARG A 709 -29.99 -45.38 13.57
N VAL A 710 -30.28 -44.81 12.39
CA VAL A 710 -31.53 -45.09 11.64
C VAL A 710 -31.62 -46.56 11.25
N ARG A 711 -30.53 -47.19 10.79
CA ARG A 711 -30.50 -48.64 10.52
C ARG A 711 -30.80 -49.49 11.75
N THR A 712 -30.28 -49.09 12.91
CA THR A 712 -30.56 -49.77 14.19
C THR A 712 -32.03 -49.63 14.56
N ILE A 713 -32.59 -48.43 14.44
CA ILE A 713 -34.01 -48.15 14.66
C ILE A 713 -34.88 -48.95 13.68
N GLN A 714 -34.50 -49.04 12.40
CA GLN A 714 -35.20 -49.85 11.39
C GLN A 714 -35.20 -51.32 11.77
N LYS A 715 -34.03 -51.85 12.12
CA LYS A 715 -33.87 -53.24 12.56
C LYS A 715 -34.79 -53.52 13.73
N GLU A 716 -34.89 -52.64 14.70
CA GLU A 716 -35.74 -52.84 15.89
C GLU A 716 -37.24 -52.65 15.62
N ALA A 717 -37.62 -51.73 14.73
CA ALA A 717 -39.01 -51.44 14.38
C ALA A 717 -39.64 -52.49 13.47
N ALA A 718 -38.85 -53.16 12.62
CA ALA A 718 -39.31 -54.24 11.74
C ALA A 718 -40.01 -55.40 12.48
N TRP A 719 -39.78 -55.52 13.79
CA TRP A 719 -40.32 -56.56 14.67
C TRP A 719 -41.66 -56.23 15.31
N PHE A 720 -42.24 -55.06 15.01
CA PHE A 720 -43.42 -54.61 15.73
C PHE A 720 -44.72 -55.19 15.14
N PRO A 721 -45.52 -55.93 15.93
CA PRO A 721 -46.62 -56.75 15.42
C PRO A 721 -47.88 -55.97 14.99
N PHE A 722 -47.96 -54.66 15.22
CA PHE A 722 -49.14 -53.84 14.92
C PHE A 722 -48.84 -52.67 13.96
N PRO A 723 -49.07 -52.83 12.64
CA PRO A 723 -48.75 -51.82 11.63
C PRO A 723 -49.45 -50.47 11.83
N LYS A 724 -50.66 -50.47 12.41
CA LYS A 724 -51.47 -49.26 12.60
C LYS A 724 -50.86 -48.25 13.59
N LEU A 725 -50.02 -48.71 14.52
CA LEU A 725 -49.33 -47.84 15.49
C LEU A 725 -48.00 -47.28 14.94
N LEU A 726 -47.59 -47.68 13.73
CA LEU A 726 -46.32 -47.26 13.10
C LEU A 726 -46.49 -46.14 12.06
N LEU A 727 -47.68 -45.57 11.87
CA LEU A 727 -47.94 -44.56 10.83
C LEU A 727 -47.06 -43.31 11.00
N GLU A 728 -47.06 -42.70 12.18
CA GLU A 728 -46.22 -41.53 12.48
C GLU A 728 -44.73 -41.88 12.56
N PHE A 729 -44.41 -43.08 13.07
CA PHE A 729 -43.05 -43.61 13.10
C PHE A 729 -42.46 -43.76 11.69
N ASN A 730 -43.21 -44.34 10.76
CA ASN A 730 -42.79 -44.52 9.36
C ASN A 730 -42.64 -43.17 8.64
N ARG A 731 -43.45 -42.16 8.99
CA ARG A 731 -43.32 -40.82 8.42
C ARG A 731 -41.98 -40.18 8.80
N ASP A 732 -41.62 -40.23 10.08
CA ASP A 732 -40.37 -39.63 10.57
C ASP A 732 -39.16 -40.48 10.14
N PHE A 733 -39.29 -41.80 10.07
CA PHE A 733 -38.27 -42.70 9.53
C PHE A 733 -37.97 -42.44 8.05
N ASN A 734 -39.00 -42.38 7.21
CA ASN A 734 -38.83 -42.11 5.78
C ASN A 734 -38.22 -40.72 5.55
N PHE A 735 -38.61 -39.72 6.35
CA PHE A 735 -37.98 -38.41 6.31
C PHE A 735 -36.46 -38.49 6.57
N CYS A 736 -36.02 -39.18 7.62
CA CYS A 736 -34.60 -39.31 7.92
C CYS A 736 -33.85 -40.02 6.77
N VAL A 737 -34.41 -41.11 6.22
CA VAL A 737 -33.80 -41.86 5.11
C VAL A 737 -33.70 -41.00 3.84
N ASP A 738 -34.79 -40.32 3.47
CA ASP A 738 -34.85 -39.47 2.28
C ASP A 738 -33.86 -38.32 2.38
N LYS A 739 -33.77 -37.65 3.54
CA LYS A 739 -32.83 -36.55 3.77
C LYS A 739 -31.38 -37.02 3.82
N ILE A 740 -31.09 -38.16 4.48
CA ILE A 740 -29.74 -38.75 4.47
C ILE A 740 -29.30 -39.07 3.03
N ASN A 741 -30.17 -39.68 2.23
CA ASN A 741 -29.86 -40.01 0.83
C ASN A 741 -29.72 -38.76 -0.04
N TRP A 742 -30.54 -37.73 0.21
CA TRP A 742 -30.41 -36.44 -0.45
C TRP A 742 -29.03 -35.84 -0.18
N ILE A 743 -28.60 -35.73 1.09
CA ILE A 743 -27.30 -35.11 1.40
C ILE A 743 -26.15 -35.90 0.77
N LYS A 744 -26.19 -37.25 0.77
CA LYS A 744 -25.15 -38.10 0.15
C LYS A 744 -25.00 -37.92 -1.36
N THR A 745 -26.06 -37.48 -2.05
CA THR A 745 -26.08 -37.37 -3.51
C THR A 745 -25.84 -35.95 -4.02
N GLN A 746 -25.93 -34.94 -3.16
CA GLN A 746 -25.73 -33.54 -3.57
C GLN A 746 -24.27 -33.10 -3.55
N PRO A 747 -23.87 -32.18 -4.46
CA PRO A 747 -22.55 -31.57 -4.42
C PRO A 747 -22.47 -30.53 -3.29
N LEU A 748 -21.82 -30.88 -2.18
CA LEU A 748 -21.62 -30.00 -1.01
C LEU A 748 -20.67 -28.81 -1.26
N LYS A 749 -20.12 -28.70 -2.47
CA LYS A 749 -19.40 -27.52 -2.92
C LYS A 749 -20.32 -26.34 -3.21
N ASP A 750 -21.58 -26.58 -3.55
CA ASP A 750 -22.56 -25.51 -3.73
C ASP A 750 -23.05 -24.99 -2.37
N ALA A 751 -23.04 -23.66 -2.18
CA ALA A 751 -23.40 -23.00 -0.93
C ALA A 751 -24.84 -23.32 -0.49
N ASP A 752 -25.79 -23.36 -1.42
CA ASP A 752 -27.20 -23.62 -1.10
C ASP A 752 -27.41 -25.07 -0.63
N ASN A 753 -26.74 -26.01 -1.29
CA ASN A 753 -26.81 -27.42 -0.90
C ASN A 753 -26.10 -27.66 0.42
N PHE A 754 -24.97 -26.98 0.65
CA PHE A 754 -24.23 -27.04 1.90
C PHE A 754 -25.08 -26.55 3.09
N ARG A 755 -25.71 -25.37 2.96
CA ARG A 755 -26.56 -24.81 4.01
C ARG A 755 -27.76 -25.70 4.31
N LYS A 756 -28.44 -26.19 3.26
CA LYS A 756 -29.55 -27.15 3.41
C LYS A 756 -29.10 -28.43 4.12
N SER A 757 -27.90 -28.93 3.84
CA SER A 757 -27.36 -30.13 4.48
C SER A 757 -27.13 -29.93 5.98
N LEU A 758 -26.60 -28.79 6.40
CA LEU A 758 -26.44 -28.46 7.82
C LEU A 758 -27.81 -28.44 8.54
N ARG A 759 -28.81 -27.77 7.96
CA ARG A 759 -30.17 -27.75 8.54
C ARG A 759 -30.81 -29.13 8.62
N PHE A 760 -30.65 -29.93 7.57
CA PHE A 760 -31.18 -31.30 7.58
C PHE A 760 -30.48 -32.18 8.62
N LEU A 761 -29.20 -31.96 8.94
CA LEU A 761 -28.53 -32.72 10.00
C LEU A 761 -29.21 -32.51 11.36
N ASP A 762 -29.49 -31.27 11.71
CA ASP A 762 -30.16 -30.93 12.98
C ASP A 762 -31.58 -31.53 13.01
N GLU A 763 -32.35 -31.38 11.92
CA GLU A 763 -33.69 -31.97 11.78
C GLU A 763 -33.68 -33.52 11.83
N ILE A 764 -32.67 -34.16 11.24
CA ILE A 764 -32.48 -35.62 11.28
C ILE A 764 -32.20 -36.06 12.71
N GLU A 765 -31.32 -35.36 13.43
CA GLU A 765 -30.96 -35.70 14.81
C GLU A 765 -32.16 -35.60 15.75
N GLU A 766 -32.90 -34.48 15.71
CA GLU A 766 -34.12 -34.31 16.50
C GLU A 766 -35.15 -35.43 16.24
N ARG A 767 -35.34 -35.80 14.97
CA ARG A 767 -36.28 -36.86 14.60
C ARG A 767 -35.76 -38.24 14.98
N ILE A 768 -34.46 -38.50 14.91
CA ILE A 768 -33.88 -39.75 15.39
C ILE A 768 -34.08 -39.88 16.90
N ASP A 769 -33.88 -38.82 17.66
CA ASP A 769 -34.12 -38.81 19.11
C ASP A 769 -35.60 -39.07 19.42
N ALA A 770 -36.52 -38.42 18.69
CA ALA A 770 -37.95 -38.68 18.79
C ALA A 770 -38.30 -40.14 18.44
N LEU A 771 -37.70 -40.70 17.38
CA LEU A 771 -37.87 -42.10 16.99
C LEU A 771 -37.35 -43.05 18.07
N GLN A 772 -36.20 -42.77 18.69
CA GLN A 772 -35.65 -43.56 19.80
C GLN A 772 -36.58 -43.52 21.03
N GLY A 773 -37.06 -42.33 21.40
CA GLY A 773 -38.03 -42.18 22.49
C GLY A 773 -39.31 -42.98 22.25
N ARG A 774 -39.89 -42.86 21.05
CA ARG A 774 -41.06 -43.66 20.65
C ARG A 774 -40.74 -45.16 20.63
N LEU A 775 -39.56 -45.55 20.19
CA LEU A 775 -39.16 -46.95 20.15
C LEU A 775 -39.12 -47.58 21.54
N VAL A 776 -38.71 -46.84 22.58
CA VAL A 776 -38.82 -47.30 23.98
C VAL A 776 -40.27 -47.57 24.36
N THR A 777 -41.20 -46.68 24.01
CA THR A 777 -42.64 -46.89 24.29
C THR A 777 -43.20 -48.10 23.53
N LEU A 778 -42.81 -48.27 22.27
CA LEU A 778 -43.19 -49.43 21.45
C LEU A 778 -42.60 -50.73 22.03
N ARG A 779 -41.37 -50.69 22.54
CA ARG A 779 -40.72 -51.83 23.20
C ARG A 779 -41.50 -52.26 24.45
N ILE A 780 -41.96 -51.31 25.27
CA ILE A 780 -42.78 -51.58 26.45
C ILE A 780 -44.13 -52.20 26.05
N ILE A 781 -44.80 -51.64 25.04
CA ILE A 781 -46.09 -52.16 24.54
C ILE A 781 -45.93 -53.57 23.97
N ARG A 782 -44.88 -53.82 23.19
CA ARG A 782 -44.57 -55.13 22.62
C ARG A 782 -44.27 -56.15 23.72
N ASP A 783 -43.38 -55.82 24.65
CA ASP A 783 -42.99 -56.74 25.71
C ASP A 783 -44.17 -57.03 26.64
N GLY A 784 -45.03 -56.03 26.92
CA GLY A 784 -46.28 -56.19 27.65
C GLY A 784 -47.31 -57.07 26.93
N THR A 785 -47.49 -56.89 25.62
CA THR A 785 -48.43 -57.71 24.82
C THR A 785 -47.96 -59.15 24.67
N LEU A 786 -46.67 -59.38 24.42
CA LEU A 786 -46.08 -60.73 24.41
C LEU A 786 -46.21 -61.42 25.78
N PHE A 787 -46.02 -60.66 26.87
CA PHE A 787 -46.19 -61.18 28.22
C PHE A 787 -47.64 -61.58 28.49
N VAL A 788 -48.61 -60.75 28.11
CA VAL A 788 -50.05 -61.05 28.26
C VAL A 788 -50.47 -62.26 27.42
N LEU A 789 -49.98 -62.38 26.17
CA LEU A 789 -50.25 -63.53 25.32
C LEU A 789 -49.66 -64.84 25.89
N MET A 790 -48.44 -64.79 26.42
CA MET A 790 -47.83 -65.93 27.10
C MET A 790 -48.56 -66.30 28.40
N LEU A 791 -48.93 -65.30 29.20
CA LEU A 791 -49.68 -65.47 30.43
C LEU A 791 -51.03 -66.12 30.13
N GLY A 792 -51.77 -65.61 29.13
CA GLY A 792 -53.03 -66.18 28.69
C GLY A 792 -52.89 -67.64 28.24
N ARG A 793 -51.91 -67.96 27.39
CA ARG A 793 -51.67 -69.33 26.94
C ARG A 793 -51.32 -70.28 28.09
N ASN A 794 -50.42 -69.86 28.98
CA ASN A 794 -50.02 -70.66 30.14
C ASN A 794 -51.17 -70.82 31.14
N PHE A 795 -51.97 -69.77 31.34
CA PHE A 795 -53.16 -69.78 32.17
C PHE A 795 -54.19 -70.77 31.66
N ILE A 796 -54.55 -70.69 30.37
CA ILE A 796 -55.48 -71.65 29.74
C ILE A 796 -54.98 -73.08 29.93
N TRP A 797 -53.69 -73.34 29.73
CA TRP A 797 -53.13 -74.69 29.86
C TRP A 797 -53.16 -75.20 31.31
N PHE A 798 -52.77 -74.36 32.28
CA PHE A 798 -52.82 -74.72 33.70
C PHE A 798 -54.26 -74.89 34.19
N GLU A 799 -55.18 -74.07 33.72
CA GLU A 799 -56.59 -74.17 34.06
C GLU A 799 -57.24 -75.42 33.44
N LEU A 800 -56.89 -75.79 32.21
CA LEU A 800 -57.32 -77.05 31.59
C LEU A 800 -56.84 -78.27 32.38
N VAL A 801 -55.57 -78.28 32.77
CA VAL A 801 -54.99 -79.36 33.58
C VAL A 801 -55.60 -79.37 34.98
N GLY A 802 -55.78 -78.20 35.59
CA GLY A 802 -56.36 -78.05 36.91
C GLY A 802 -57.84 -78.47 36.96
N LEU A 803 -58.64 -78.08 35.97
CA LEU A 803 -60.02 -78.51 35.82
C LEU A 803 -60.12 -80.00 35.50
N GLY A 804 -59.23 -80.54 34.66
CA GLY A 804 -59.15 -81.98 34.38
C GLY A 804 -58.79 -82.79 35.64
N LEU A 805 -57.83 -82.32 36.43
CA LEU A 805 -57.51 -82.92 37.73
C LEU A 805 -58.68 -82.79 38.71
N ALA A 806 -59.36 -81.66 38.79
CA ALA A 806 -60.56 -81.48 39.62
C ALA A 806 -61.69 -82.45 39.20
N LEU A 807 -61.89 -82.64 37.90
CA LEU A 807 -62.90 -83.56 37.34
C LEU A 807 -62.63 -85.02 37.72
N VAL A 808 -61.37 -85.43 37.87
CA VAL A 808 -60.99 -86.81 38.24
C VAL A 808 -60.85 -86.98 39.76
N SER A 809 -60.27 -85.98 40.44
CA SER A 809 -60.00 -86.04 41.88
C SER A 809 -61.24 -85.87 42.73
N ILE A 810 -62.25 -85.09 42.31
CA ILE A 810 -63.51 -84.97 43.06
C ILE A 810 -64.28 -86.30 43.10
N PRO A 811 -64.54 -87.00 41.96
CA PRO A 811 -65.12 -88.34 41.99
C PRO A 811 -64.23 -89.38 42.68
N GLY A 812 -62.90 -89.28 42.50
CA GLY A 812 -61.93 -90.17 43.14
C GLY A 812 -61.93 -90.06 44.66
N LEU A 813 -61.92 -88.84 45.22
CA LEU A 813 -62.06 -88.59 46.66
C LEU A 813 -63.40 -89.10 47.18
N LEU A 814 -64.49 -88.89 46.44
CA LEU A 814 -65.81 -89.40 46.82
C LEU A 814 -65.89 -90.94 46.78
N TYR A 815 -65.16 -91.59 45.88
CA TYR A 815 -65.10 -93.05 45.75
C TYR A 815 -64.24 -93.70 46.85
N PHE A 816 -63.04 -93.17 47.11
CA PHE A 816 -62.13 -93.72 48.12
C PHE A 816 -62.52 -93.34 49.56
N ALA A 817 -63.23 -92.23 49.76
CA ALA A 817 -63.72 -91.82 51.08
C ALA A 817 -65.11 -92.39 51.44
N ARG A 818 -65.57 -93.46 50.78
CA ARG A 818 -66.88 -94.08 51.03
C ARG A 818 -66.98 -94.68 52.44
N ASP A 819 -65.87 -95.21 52.95
CA ASP A 819 -65.82 -95.98 54.21
C ASP A 819 -65.24 -95.20 55.41
N VAL A 820 -64.90 -93.91 55.23
CA VAL A 820 -64.36 -93.05 56.30
C VAL A 820 -65.51 -92.26 56.93
N GLN A 821 -65.97 -92.67 58.12
CA GLN A 821 -66.92 -91.90 58.93
C GLN A 821 -66.18 -91.06 59.98
N GLY A 822 -66.54 -89.77 60.09
CA GLY A 822 -66.09 -88.87 61.17
C GLY A 822 -65.31 -87.61 60.76
N ASN A 823 -65.17 -87.29 59.47
CA ASN A 823 -64.41 -86.10 59.04
C ASN A 823 -65.36 -84.98 58.55
N TRP A 824 -65.46 -83.87 59.29
CA TRP A 824 -66.35 -82.73 59.01
C TRP A 824 -66.22 -82.19 57.58
N ILE A 825 -65.00 -82.15 57.02
CA ILE A 825 -64.74 -81.67 55.67
C ILE A 825 -65.44 -82.55 54.61
N LEU A 826 -65.50 -83.87 54.82
CA LEU A 826 -66.17 -84.79 53.89
C LEU A 826 -67.70 -84.65 53.93
N ASP A 827 -68.28 -84.26 55.08
CA ASP A 827 -69.73 -84.05 55.23
C ASP A 827 -70.20 -82.72 54.59
N VAL A 828 -69.37 -81.67 54.63
CA VAL A 828 -69.63 -80.42 53.89
C VAL A 828 -69.56 -80.64 52.38
N ILE A 829 -68.59 -81.44 51.91
CA ILE A 829 -68.47 -81.80 50.48
C ILE A 829 -69.67 -82.64 50.02
N ARG A 830 -70.20 -83.54 50.87
CA ARG A 830 -71.37 -84.39 50.53
C ARG A 830 -72.69 -83.63 50.51
N SER A 831 -72.87 -82.63 51.38
CA SER A 831 -74.13 -81.88 51.53
C SER A 831 -74.26 -80.71 50.54
N GLN A 832 -73.18 -80.01 50.23
CA GLN A 832 -73.17 -78.85 49.32
C GLN A 832 -72.24 -79.06 48.11
N ARG A 833 -72.46 -80.18 47.41
CA ARG A 833 -71.63 -80.61 46.27
C ARG A 833 -71.43 -79.51 45.22
N TRP A 834 -72.47 -78.71 44.97
CA TRP A 834 -72.43 -77.69 43.93
C TRP A 834 -71.66 -76.42 44.35
N GLU A 835 -71.88 -75.92 45.58
CA GLU A 835 -71.20 -74.71 46.06
C GLU A 835 -69.72 -74.95 46.36
N PHE A 836 -69.38 -76.12 46.91
CA PHE A 836 -67.98 -76.51 47.14
C PHE A 836 -67.22 -76.65 45.81
N THR A 837 -67.84 -77.25 44.80
CA THR A 837 -67.21 -77.38 43.46
C THR A 837 -66.98 -76.00 42.83
N LYS A 838 -67.94 -75.07 42.97
CA LYS A 838 -67.76 -73.68 42.50
C LYS A 838 -66.65 -72.94 43.25
N GLY A 839 -66.61 -73.03 44.57
CA GLY A 839 -65.57 -72.41 45.40
C GLY A 839 -64.18 -72.96 45.09
N LEU A 840 -64.06 -74.28 44.93
CA LEU A 840 -62.82 -74.94 44.54
C LEU A 840 -62.33 -74.50 43.16
N ILE A 841 -63.23 -74.41 42.17
CA ILE A 841 -62.89 -73.93 40.82
C ILE A 841 -62.36 -72.49 40.89
N ILE A 842 -63.02 -71.58 41.62
CA ILE A 842 -62.56 -70.18 41.73
C ILE A 842 -61.18 -70.09 42.38
N ILE A 843 -60.94 -70.80 43.48
CA ILE A 843 -59.62 -70.83 44.15
C ILE A 843 -58.56 -71.43 43.22
N LEU A 844 -58.91 -72.49 42.51
CA LEU A 844 -58.02 -73.15 41.55
C LEU A 844 -57.69 -72.26 40.36
N SER A 845 -58.65 -71.50 39.82
CA SER A 845 -58.42 -70.49 38.77
C SER A 845 -57.48 -69.38 39.25
N ILE A 846 -57.67 -68.86 40.47
CA ILE A 846 -56.76 -67.84 41.05
C ILE A 846 -55.33 -68.41 41.19
N LEU A 847 -55.21 -69.66 41.65
CA LEU A 847 -53.92 -70.33 41.85
C LEU A 847 -53.26 -70.66 40.50
N CYS A 848 -54.02 -71.05 39.49
CA CYS A 848 -53.56 -71.24 38.11
C CYS A 848 -53.09 -69.93 37.49
N LEU A 849 -53.77 -68.80 37.75
CA LEU A 849 -53.35 -67.48 37.29
C LEU A 849 -52.03 -67.06 37.94
N ALA A 850 -51.88 -67.26 39.25
CA ALA A 850 -50.64 -66.98 39.96
C ALA A 850 -49.47 -67.83 39.45
N LEU A 851 -49.67 -69.14 39.26
CA LEU A 851 -48.66 -70.05 38.69
C LEU A 851 -48.34 -69.72 37.23
N ALA A 852 -49.35 -69.34 36.43
CA ALA A 852 -49.16 -68.90 35.05
C ALA A 852 -48.35 -67.61 34.98
N ALA A 853 -48.60 -66.64 35.87
CA ALA A 853 -47.83 -65.41 35.97
C ALA A 853 -46.37 -65.67 36.35
N ILE A 854 -46.13 -66.51 37.36
CA ILE A 854 -44.78 -66.90 37.81
C ILE A 854 -44.02 -67.63 36.68
N LYS A 855 -44.63 -68.64 36.05
CA LYS A 855 -44.00 -69.37 34.94
C LYS A 855 -43.75 -68.46 33.75
N SER A 856 -44.70 -67.58 33.42
CA SER A 856 -44.52 -66.63 32.32
C SER A 856 -43.36 -65.68 32.62
N ALA A 857 -43.24 -65.15 33.83
CA ALA A 857 -42.10 -64.32 34.24
C ALA A 857 -40.75 -65.05 34.12
N PHE A 858 -40.64 -66.29 34.61
CA PHE A 858 -39.38 -67.06 34.53
C PHE A 858 -39.01 -67.46 33.10
N THR A 859 -40.00 -67.75 32.24
CA THR A 859 -39.74 -68.22 30.87
C THR A 859 -39.74 -67.09 29.84
N PHE A 860 -40.15 -65.88 30.23
CA PHE A 860 -40.30 -64.75 29.32
C PHE A 860 -38.99 -64.42 28.60
N GLU A 861 -37.87 -64.25 29.33
CA GLU A 861 -36.60 -63.86 28.70
C GLU A 861 -36.06 -64.93 27.75
N LYS A 862 -36.11 -66.20 28.15
CA LYS A 862 -35.62 -67.31 27.32
C LYS A 862 -36.44 -67.43 26.04
N ARG A 863 -37.77 -67.38 26.16
CA ARG A 863 -38.68 -67.53 25.02
C ARG A 863 -38.69 -66.30 24.13
N LYS A 864 -38.51 -65.11 24.71
CA LYS A 864 -38.27 -63.85 23.99
C LYS A 864 -37.02 -63.97 23.12
N ARG A 865 -35.91 -64.50 23.64
CA ARG A 865 -34.68 -64.75 22.85
C ARG A 865 -34.88 -65.79 21.74
N GLU A 866 -35.51 -66.92 22.04
CA GLU A 866 -35.79 -67.96 21.03
C GLU A 866 -36.71 -67.45 19.89
N LEU A 867 -37.74 -66.67 20.21
CA LEU A 867 -38.60 -66.02 19.21
C LEU A 867 -37.83 -65.01 18.37
N PHE A 868 -36.87 -64.28 18.96
CA PHE A 868 -36.04 -63.35 18.21
C PHE A 868 -35.07 -64.05 17.27
N GLU A 869 -34.41 -65.12 17.71
CA GLU A 869 -33.46 -65.88 16.88
C GLU A 869 -34.15 -66.55 15.68
N GLN A 870 -35.33 -67.17 15.87
CA GLN A 870 -36.05 -67.85 14.80
C GLN A 870 -36.53 -66.92 13.69
N LEU A 871 -37.05 -65.74 14.05
CA LEU A 871 -37.55 -64.75 13.09
C LEU A 871 -36.40 -63.96 12.43
N ASP A 872 -35.24 -63.84 13.07
CA ASP A 872 -34.02 -63.24 12.48
C ASP A 872 -33.55 -64.11 11.29
N GLU A 873 -33.68 -65.42 11.44
CA GLU A 873 -33.41 -66.40 10.39
C GLU A 873 -34.43 -66.31 9.24
N GLU A 874 -35.72 -66.12 9.52
CA GLU A 874 -36.76 -65.90 8.50
C GLU A 874 -36.61 -64.57 7.74
N MET A 875 -36.24 -63.48 8.44
CA MET A 875 -35.98 -62.19 7.79
C MET A 875 -34.72 -62.20 6.92
N ARG A 876 -33.66 -62.91 7.33
CA ARG A 876 -32.47 -63.14 6.48
C ARG A 876 -32.80 -63.91 5.20
N GLN A 877 -33.81 -64.77 5.24
CA GLN A 877 -34.27 -65.53 4.07
C GLN A 877 -35.20 -64.72 3.15
N SER A 878 -35.93 -63.74 3.69
CA SER A 878 -36.91 -62.94 2.94
C SER A 878 -36.38 -61.59 2.43
N ALA A 879 -35.21 -61.14 2.87
CA ALA A 879 -34.59 -59.91 2.37
C ALA A 879 -34.12 -60.07 0.90
N PRO A 880 -34.59 -59.25 -0.05
CA PRO A 880 -34.03 -59.27 -1.40
C PRO A 880 -32.58 -58.77 -1.34
N ARG A 881 -31.65 -59.55 -1.91
CA ARG A 881 -30.28 -59.07 -2.19
C ARG A 881 -30.38 -57.83 -3.08
N ARG A 882 -30.16 -56.64 -2.53
CA ARG A 882 -29.91 -55.43 -3.31
C ARG A 882 -28.62 -54.76 -2.83
N TYR A 883 -27.86 -54.35 -3.84
CA TYR A 883 -26.56 -53.68 -3.83
C TYR A 883 -26.57 -52.37 -3.06
#